data_AF-A0AAN6SSF5-F1
#
_entry.id   AF-A0AAN6SSF5-F1
#
_cell.length_a   1.000
_cell.length_b   1.000
_cell.length_c   1.000
_cell.angle_alpha   90.00
_cell.angle_beta   90.00
_cell.angle_gamma   90.00
#
_symmetry.space_group_name_H-M   'P 1'
#
loop_
_entity.id
_entity.type
_entity.pdbx_description
1 polymer ?
#
loop_
_entity_poly.entity_id
_entity_poly.type
_entity_poly.pdbx_seq_one_letter_code
_entity_poly.pdbx_strand_id
1 'polypeptide(L)'
;MRLRSTRGVRKRYVEEPAVFDDDDEPIVVPEDHSKDDDFEAQSDGPQAEEDDDDDKEDAGEPTSEEEEEDVPDDAGVAEPKDDPSQPKRHRNTGAGMIQSRKGFHDIPHYPLETRIVTRVYAGPLRRYARYSALRDAMYGPEYDRIKVIWDLEIRWADFPVLPPRLPPEDEQGVIPSPWLPPGFERGEEKRAYLWYDDFQLNAPEVQRSRALSPDDGQRLLPGGEGDIITLMGPWDKQKEFRLSQGESLSVSPSGLPVGDPDASDQTPSGWTLDVGGIPLTISWAPLSRQDVQVLAVATIPFADQKPVPRDDSNADAAPKTTGCIQLWEFVPEKRSGQLASPSTRPPRLLGAKCFDWGRPKRLEFCPVPLEPAGMYGLLAILTGDGRARVIDSRIVDDADAPSYEWIESPLVTLGLTEDYNVSVTCLTWVNTNRIALGHSDGSITLWSIYPHQLLQRVAAHTTYVIDICSAYPSHPYLVASVPVGGCATLTDLAQPSSEVTYFPVPAISFQPNLLCWNEPMQGFMALYPSSTPNTTIAFLHHRYFCQARSITTGPNTLTCVSAGTTHPFILVGCADGSVFACNALQKLFKQKGEPLRKLKVFEHEYKPIEPEAQQGQPDDGVGMSGLRGAARILQGFLPEENDDPRTEKRKEMDRKKRAAKKKKAGKRRKAGVEDEAEDREAELDERLASRVVIHEPLTRLTTIQWNPNVQFSCWAACAMASGLIKVMDLGVE
;
A
#
# COMPACT_ATOMS: atom_id res chain seq x y z
N MET A 1 7.68 -11.22 24.69
CA MET A 1 9.09 -11.44 25.08
C MET A 1 9.76 -10.07 25.29
N ARG A 2 9.93 -9.60 26.53
CA ARG A 2 10.43 -8.24 26.82
C ARG A 2 11.97 -8.19 26.69
N LEU A 3 12.47 -7.65 25.58
CA LEU A 3 13.87 -7.23 25.47
C LEU A 3 13.98 -5.80 26.01
N ARG A 4 14.70 -5.65 27.13
CA ARG A 4 15.05 -4.33 27.69
C ARG A 4 15.93 -3.57 26.68
N SER A 5 15.35 -2.61 25.99
CA SER A 5 16.08 -1.57 25.28
C SER A 5 16.49 -0.48 26.27
N THR A 6 17.79 -0.28 26.46
CA THR A 6 18.33 0.93 27.10
C THR A 6 18.15 2.09 26.13
N ARG A 7 16.97 2.74 26.17
CA ARG A 7 16.69 3.95 25.39
C ARG A 7 17.42 5.14 26.01
N GLY A 8 18.17 5.88 25.17
CA GLY A 8 18.54 7.25 25.46
C GLY A 8 17.26 8.07 25.64
N VAL A 9 17.21 8.88 26.70
CA VAL A 9 16.07 9.75 27.01
C VAL A 9 15.82 10.68 25.81
N ARG A 10 14.71 10.47 25.10
CA ARG A 10 14.24 11.40 24.08
C ARG A 10 13.85 12.69 24.80
N LYS A 11 14.63 13.77 24.61
CA LYS A 11 14.35 15.06 25.23
C LYS A 11 12.96 15.53 24.78
N ARG A 12 12.08 15.75 25.75
CA ARG A 12 10.74 16.35 25.55
C ARG A 12 10.94 17.76 24.98
N TYR A 13 10.09 18.20 24.06
CA TYR A 13 10.07 19.60 23.65
C TYR A 13 9.63 20.41 24.88
N VAL A 14 10.56 21.17 25.46
CA VAL A 14 10.30 22.02 26.63
C VAL A 14 9.92 23.40 26.11
N GLU A 15 8.78 23.91 26.56
CA GLU A 15 8.44 25.32 26.50
C GLU A 15 9.37 26.10 27.41
N GLU A 16 10.45 26.68 26.90
CA GLU A 16 11.14 27.77 27.61
C GLU A 16 11.38 28.95 26.66
N PRO A 17 11.05 30.18 27.07
CA PRO A 17 11.21 31.38 26.26
C PRO A 17 12.70 31.70 26.12
N ALA A 18 13.14 32.01 24.90
CA ALA A 18 14.50 32.45 24.62
C ALA A 18 14.81 33.75 25.39
N VAL A 19 15.63 33.63 26.42
CA VAL A 19 16.40 34.75 26.98
C VAL A 19 17.79 34.65 26.38
N PHE A 20 18.17 35.67 25.63
CA PHE A 20 19.54 35.83 25.12
C PHE A 20 20.42 36.28 26.28
N ASP A 21 21.47 35.52 26.58
CA ASP A 21 22.63 36.00 27.34
C ASP A 21 23.86 35.75 26.45
N ASP A 22 24.49 36.86 26.06
CA ASP A 22 25.80 36.94 25.42
C ASP A 22 26.87 36.61 26.46
N ASP A 23 27.77 35.68 26.16
CA ASP A 23 29.17 35.70 26.61
C ASP A 23 29.96 34.57 25.90
N ASP A 24 30.67 34.94 24.84
CA ASP A 24 31.61 34.10 24.09
C ASP A 24 33.00 34.12 24.75
N GLU A 25 33.56 32.94 25.06
CA GLU A 25 35.01 32.76 25.25
C GLU A 25 35.58 31.79 24.19
N PRO A 26 36.65 32.15 23.48
CA PRO A 26 37.19 31.35 22.38
C PRO A 26 38.14 30.23 22.84
N ILE A 27 37.98 29.05 22.22
CA ILE A 27 38.83 27.87 22.40
C ILE A 27 40.05 27.95 21.46
N VAL A 28 41.25 27.81 22.03
CA VAL A 28 42.54 27.80 21.33
C VAL A 28 42.79 26.46 20.62
N VAL A 29 43.19 26.50 19.35
CA VAL A 29 43.61 25.33 18.55
C VAL A 29 45.11 25.43 18.23
N PRO A 30 45.93 24.37 18.43
CA PRO A 30 47.35 24.38 18.09
C PRO A 30 47.62 24.15 16.60
N GLU A 31 48.61 24.85 16.05
CA GLU A 31 49.19 24.65 14.72
C GLU A 31 50.03 23.37 14.66
N ASP A 32 49.96 22.63 13.55
CA ASP A 32 51.03 21.71 13.16
C ASP A 32 51.31 21.78 11.66
N HIS A 33 52.61 21.82 11.35
CA HIS A 33 53.22 22.00 10.05
C HIS A 33 53.51 20.65 9.39
N SER A 34 53.31 20.51 8.07
CA SER A 34 54.32 19.93 7.16
C SER A 34 53.87 19.84 5.69
N LYS A 35 54.69 20.49 4.85
CA LYS A 35 55.09 20.26 3.44
C LYS A 35 55.13 18.79 2.99
N ASP A 36 55.18 18.36 1.73
CA ASP A 36 55.08 18.91 0.36
C ASP A 36 55.11 17.68 -0.59
N ASP A 37 54.71 17.88 -1.85
CA ASP A 37 55.16 17.26 -3.11
C ASP A 37 54.64 15.92 -3.69
N ASP A 38 54.17 16.09 -4.94
CA ASP A 38 54.35 15.31 -6.18
C ASP A 38 53.59 13.99 -6.47
N PHE A 39 52.82 14.00 -7.58
CA PHE A 39 52.73 12.84 -8.48
C PHE A 39 52.28 13.17 -9.93
N GLU A 40 53.08 12.72 -10.90
CA GLU A 40 52.85 12.74 -12.36
C GLU A 40 51.90 11.62 -12.86
N ALA A 41 51.31 11.80 -14.05
CA ALA A 41 50.51 10.83 -14.82
C ALA A 41 51.41 9.80 -15.55
N GLN A 42 51.03 8.65 -16.13
CA GLN A 42 49.80 8.13 -16.76
C GLN A 42 50.04 6.64 -17.18
N SER A 43 49.01 5.77 -17.29
CA SER A 43 48.74 4.92 -18.49
C SER A 43 47.59 3.89 -18.31
N ASP A 44 46.67 3.94 -19.28
CA ASP A 44 45.83 2.96 -19.99
C ASP A 44 44.91 1.91 -19.30
N GLY A 45 43.63 1.93 -19.72
CA GLY A 45 42.51 1.00 -19.37
C GLY A 45 42.37 -0.21 -20.32
N PRO A 46 41.18 -0.83 -20.55
CA PRO A 46 39.80 -0.37 -20.23
C PRO A 46 38.82 -1.42 -19.64
N GLN A 47 37.79 -0.96 -18.91
CA GLN A 47 36.39 -1.40 -19.03
C GLN A 47 35.51 -0.48 -18.17
N ALA A 48 34.55 0.22 -18.78
CA ALA A 48 33.71 1.20 -18.11
C ALA A 48 32.28 0.65 -17.93
N GLU A 49 31.95 0.32 -16.69
CA GLU A 49 30.59 0.37 -16.16
C GLU A 49 30.47 1.69 -15.38
N GLU A 50 29.49 2.54 -15.72
CA GLU A 50 29.37 3.87 -15.16
C GLU A 50 28.60 3.85 -13.83
N ASP A 51 29.33 4.24 -12.77
CA ASP A 51 28.92 4.51 -11.40
C ASP A 51 28.26 5.90 -11.25
N ASP A 52 27.14 5.98 -10.53
CA ASP A 52 26.61 7.21 -9.94
C ASP A 52 27.38 7.55 -8.65
N ASP A 53 28.31 8.52 -8.74
CA ASP A 53 29.01 9.13 -7.61
C ASP A 53 28.11 10.18 -6.92
N ASP A 54 27.71 9.96 -5.66
CA ASP A 54 27.15 11.01 -4.79
C ASP A 54 27.36 10.60 -3.33
N ASP A 55 28.56 10.88 -2.81
CA ASP A 55 28.88 11.03 -1.37
C ASP A 55 30.30 11.61 -1.25
N LYS A 56 30.44 12.90 -1.56
CA LYS A 56 31.54 13.72 -1.05
C LYS A 56 30.95 14.83 -0.19
N GLU A 57 31.26 14.77 1.09
CA GLU A 57 31.14 15.87 2.03
C GLU A 57 32.23 16.88 1.67
N ASP A 58 31.84 18.09 1.28
CA ASP A 58 32.75 19.23 1.19
C ASP A 58 32.31 20.26 2.24
N ALA A 59 33.26 20.59 3.12
CA ALA A 59 33.08 21.53 4.21
C ALA A 59 33.47 22.92 3.67
N GLY A 60 32.46 23.76 3.44
CA GLY A 60 32.66 25.17 3.10
C GLY A 60 32.22 26.05 4.26
N GLU A 61 33.17 26.73 4.89
CA GLU A 61 32.93 27.96 5.64
C GLU A 61 33.23 29.19 4.75
N PRO A 62 32.66 30.37 5.06
CA PRO A 62 32.30 31.39 4.09
C PRO A 62 33.45 32.35 3.79
N THR A 63 33.40 32.97 2.61
CA THR A 63 34.17 34.20 2.36
C THR A 63 33.25 35.28 1.79
N SER A 64 33.55 36.49 2.25
CA SER A 64 32.79 37.73 2.18
C SER A 64 33.01 38.50 0.88
N GLU A 65 32.00 39.31 0.55
CA GLU A 65 32.04 40.55 -0.26
C GLU A 65 33.18 41.47 0.26
N GLU A 66 33.84 42.38 -0.46
CA GLU A 66 33.56 43.22 -1.64
C GLU A 66 34.92 43.87 -2.05
N GLU A 67 35.07 44.33 -3.30
CA GLU A 67 35.55 45.69 -3.69
C GLU A 67 36.11 45.76 -5.13
N GLU A 68 35.72 46.86 -5.78
CA GLU A 68 35.98 47.30 -7.13
C GLU A 68 37.42 47.78 -7.33
N GLU A 69 38.00 47.58 -8.52
CA GLU A 69 38.81 48.61 -9.20
C GLU A 69 38.99 48.27 -10.69
N ASP A 70 39.16 49.34 -11.47
CA ASP A 70 38.79 49.46 -12.87
C ASP A 70 40.04 49.73 -13.76
N VAL A 71 39.88 49.61 -15.09
CA VAL A 71 40.71 50.17 -16.22
C VAL A 71 42.03 49.42 -16.62
N PRO A 72 42.51 49.46 -17.89
CA PRO A 72 41.96 48.82 -19.11
C PRO A 72 43.02 48.16 -20.06
N ASP A 73 42.51 47.58 -21.16
CA ASP A 73 43.06 47.46 -22.53
C ASP A 73 44.54 47.07 -22.77
N ASP A 74 44.74 45.91 -23.42
CA ASP A 74 45.56 45.88 -24.65
C ASP A 74 45.09 44.79 -25.63
N ALA A 75 45.11 45.16 -26.91
CA ALA A 75 44.60 44.43 -28.05
C ALA A 75 45.68 43.52 -28.64
N GLY A 76 45.29 42.31 -29.08
CA GLY A 76 46.20 41.39 -29.77
C GLY A 76 45.44 40.40 -30.65
N VAL A 77 45.13 40.82 -31.87
CA VAL A 77 44.54 40.01 -32.94
C VAL A 77 45.55 38.99 -33.46
N ALA A 78 45.17 37.71 -33.53
CA ALA A 78 45.81 36.74 -34.42
C ALA A 78 44.79 35.70 -34.93
N GLU A 79 44.67 35.65 -36.26
CA GLU A 79 43.78 34.80 -37.05
C GLU A 79 44.23 33.31 -37.14
N PRO A 80 43.34 32.40 -37.60
CA PRO A 80 43.35 30.99 -37.25
C PRO A 80 44.20 30.13 -38.20
N LYS A 81 44.68 28.99 -37.71
CA LYS A 81 45.17 27.89 -38.54
C LYS A 81 44.24 26.69 -38.39
N ASP A 82 43.52 26.41 -39.49
CA ASP A 82 42.82 25.16 -39.73
C ASP A 82 43.82 24.02 -40.00
N ASP A 83 43.61 22.87 -39.34
CA ASP A 83 43.80 21.56 -39.96
C ASP A 83 42.94 20.50 -39.21
N PRO A 84 42.44 19.46 -39.90
CA PRO A 84 41.29 18.69 -39.49
C PRO A 84 41.70 17.46 -38.67
N SER A 85 40.89 17.06 -37.69
CA SER A 85 40.40 15.68 -37.52
C SER A 85 39.92 15.33 -36.11
N GLN A 86 38.88 14.49 -36.11
CA GLN A 86 38.31 13.65 -35.06
C GLN A 86 37.32 14.28 -34.05
N PRO A 87 36.14 13.65 -33.87
CA PRO A 87 35.11 14.14 -32.98
C PRO A 87 35.54 13.91 -31.52
N LYS A 88 35.61 14.98 -30.74
CA LYS A 88 35.80 14.90 -29.28
C LYS A 88 34.64 14.10 -28.68
N ARG A 89 34.96 12.94 -28.10
CA ARG A 89 34.04 12.18 -27.23
C ARG A 89 33.53 13.10 -26.12
N HIS A 90 32.24 13.37 -26.14
CA HIS A 90 31.55 14.09 -25.07
C HIS A 90 31.60 13.22 -23.82
N ARG A 91 32.27 13.71 -22.78
CA ARG A 91 32.27 13.07 -21.46
C ARG A 91 30.87 13.30 -20.88
N ASN A 92 30.14 12.23 -20.57
CA ASN A 92 28.84 12.33 -19.92
C ASN A 92 29.05 12.90 -18.52
N THR A 93 28.69 14.17 -18.33
CA THR A 93 28.47 14.77 -17.01
C THR A 93 27.11 14.30 -16.51
N GLY A 94 27.07 13.78 -15.28
CA GLY A 94 25.93 13.12 -14.67
C GLY A 94 24.61 13.91 -14.67
N ALA A 95 23.54 13.18 -14.37
CA ALA A 95 22.18 13.66 -14.31
C ALA A 95 22.04 14.88 -13.38
N GLY A 96 21.96 16.08 -13.96
CA GLY A 96 21.71 17.32 -13.23
C GLY A 96 22.47 18.55 -13.71
N MET A 97 23.58 18.39 -14.44
CA MET A 97 24.23 19.53 -15.09
C MET A 97 23.64 19.75 -16.48
N ILE A 98 22.91 20.85 -16.62
CA ILE A 98 22.52 21.42 -17.92
C ILE A 98 23.79 21.44 -18.77
N GLN A 99 23.80 20.68 -19.87
CA GLN A 99 24.90 20.69 -20.83
C GLN A 99 25.22 22.16 -21.16
N SER A 100 26.49 22.54 -20.98
CA SER A 100 27.00 23.87 -21.30
C SER A 100 26.44 24.33 -22.65
N ARG A 101 25.56 25.34 -22.63
CA ARG A 101 24.95 25.91 -23.84
C ARG A 101 26.04 26.35 -24.79
N LYS A 102 26.00 25.89 -26.05
CA LYS A 102 26.86 26.44 -27.11
C LYS A 102 26.28 27.70 -27.76
N GLY A 103 25.02 28.03 -27.48
CA GLY A 103 24.37 29.27 -27.90
C GLY A 103 23.06 29.54 -27.17
N PHE A 104 22.58 30.79 -27.22
CA PHE A 104 21.35 31.24 -26.56
C PHE A 104 20.08 30.59 -27.14
N HIS A 105 20.14 30.07 -28.37
CA HIS A 105 19.03 29.43 -29.09
C HIS A 105 19.10 27.90 -29.14
N ASP A 106 20.09 27.28 -28.49
CA ASP A 106 20.22 25.82 -28.50
C ASP A 106 19.16 25.20 -27.57
N ILE A 107 18.16 24.54 -28.16
CA ILE A 107 17.18 23.74 -27.43
C ILE A 107 17.83 22.37 -27.19
N PRO A 108 18.12 21.98 -25.94
CA PRO A 108 18.72 20.69 -25.67
C PRO A 108 17.79 19.57 -26.17
N HIS A 109 18.38 18.57 -26.81
CA HIS A 109 17.62 17.38 -27.21
C HIS A 109 16.95 16.76 -25.98
N TYR A 110 15.63 16.55 -26.07
CA TYR A 110 14.89 15.86 -25.03
C TYR A 110 15.49 14.45 -24.88
N PRO A 111 15.96 14.07 -23.68
CA PRO A 111 16.58 12.76 -23.51
C PRO A 111 15.53 11.68 -23.79
N LEU A 112 15.80 10.85 -24.79
CA LEU A 112 14.96 9.71 -25.17
C LEU A 112 15.16 8.51 -24.23
N GLU A 113 16.18 8.57 -23.37
CA GLU A 113 16.48 7.56 -22.37
C GLU A 113 15.44 7.63 -21.23
N THR A 114 14.65 6.59 -21.04
CA THR A 114 13.59 6.51 -20.00
C THR A 114 14.12 6.57 -18.56
N ARG A 115 15.44 6.49 -18.37
CA ARG A 115 16.12 6.59 -17.07
C ARG A 115 16.45 8.04 -16.68
N ILE A 116 16.47 8.96 -17.64
CA ILE A 116 16.80 10.36 -17.38
C ILE A 116 15.51 11.08 -16.95
N VAL A 117 15.42 11.37 -15.66
CA VAL A 117 14.32 12.16 -15.10
C VAL A 117 14.50 13.61 -15.54
N THR A 118 13.65 14.08 -16.45
CA THR A 118 13.69 15.46 -16.97
C THR A 118 13.01 16.48 -16.04
N ARG A 119 12.32 16.00 -15.00
CA ARG A 119 11.56 16.82 -14.04
C ARG A 119 12.08 16.61 -12.63
N VAL A 120 12.61 17.64 -12.01
CA VAL A 120 13.18 17.57 -10.66
C VAL A 120 12.31 18.37 -9.70
N TYR A 121 12.10 17.84 -8.50
CA TYR A 121 11.48 18.60 -7.42
C TYR A 121 12.44 19.69 -6.94
N ALA A 122 12.03 20.94 -7.07
CA ALA A 122 12.69 22.10 -6.50
C ALA A 122 11.78 22.73 -5.45
N GLY A 123 11.93 22.30 -4.20
CA GLY A 123 11.15 22.83 -3.08
C GLY A 123 11.82 22.60 -1.73
N PRO A 124 11.16 23.01 -0.63
CA PRO A 124 11.78 23.06 0.70
C PRO A 124 12.10 21.65 1.26
N LEU A 125 11.36 20.62 0.85
CA LEU A 125 11.62 19.25 1.31
C LEU A 125 12.84 18.64 0.59
N ARG A 126 14.01 18.80 1.20
CA ARG A 126 15.25 18.20 0.70
C ARG A 126 15.19 16.68 0.75
N ARG A 127 15.77 16.00 -0.27
CA ARG A 127 15.82 14.53 -0.33
C ARG A 127 16.56 13.93 0.88
N TYR A 128 17.56 14.61 1.42
CA TYR A 128 18.32 14.18 2.59
C TYR A 128 17.73 14.64 3.93
N ALA A 129 16.59 15.36 3.94
CA ALA A 129 15.93 15.73 5.18
C ALA A 129 15.54 14.48 5.98
N ARG A 130 15.92 14.46 7.26
CA ARG A 130 15.68 13.34 8.19
C ARG A 130 15.09 13.89 9.49
N TYR A 131 14.40 13.00 10.21
CA TYR A 131 13.94 13.23 11.58
C TYR A 131 13.23 14.59 11.78
N SER A 132 13.81 15.52 12.56
CA SER A 132 13.22 16.83 12.88
C SER A 132 12.97 17.66 11.61
N ALA A 133 13.98 17.84 10.76
CA ALA A 133 13.83 18.61 9.53
C ALA A 133 12.75 18.02 8.60
N LEU A 134 12.59 16.70 8.59
CA LEU A 134 11.52 16.03 7.82
C LEU A 134 10.14 16.34 8.42
N ARG A 135 10.03 16.29 9.74
CA ARG A 135 8.80 16.54 10.50
C ARG A 135 8.34 17.99 10.36
N ASP A 136 9.26 18.93 10.53
CA ASP A 136 9.00 20.36 10.42
C ASP A 136 8.56 20.72 9.00
N ALA A 137 9.24 20.15 7.99
CA ALA A 137 8.85 20.35 6.60
C ALA A 137 7.44 19.80 6.31
N MET A 138 7.14 18.55 6.72
CA MET A 138 5.88 17.87 6.41
C MET A 138 4.67 18.43 7.18
N TYR A 139 4.82 18.67 8.49
CA TYR A 139 3.71 18.97 9.39
C TYR A 139 3.68 20.41 9.90
N GLY A 140 4.78 21.16 9.77
CA GLY A 140 4.85 22.58 10.16
C GLY A 140 4.10 23.53 9.22
N PRO A 141 4.20 24.86 9.44
CA PRO A 141 4.95 25.51 10.51
C PRO A 141 4.21 25.49 11.87
N GLU A 142 2.94 25.10 11.90
CA GLU A 142 2.13 25.06 13.12
C GLU A 142 2.68 24.04 14.12
N TYR A 143 3.04 24.51 15.31
CA TYR A 143 3.57 23.67 16.38
C TYR A 143 2.58 22.56 16.77
N ASP A 144 1.29 22.86 16.85
CA ASP A 144 0.26 21.88 17.23
C ASP A 144 0.25 20.66 16.28
N ARG A 145 0.42 20.88 14.98
CA ARG A 145 0.51 19.80 13.98
C ARG A 145 1.80 18.98 14.12
N ILE A 146 2.92 19.66 14.36
CA ILE A 146 4.21 19.00 14.62
C ILE A 146 4.12 18.16 15.91
N LYS A 147 3.44 18.68 16.92
CA LYS A 147 3.22 18.00 18.20
C LYS A 147 2.36 16.76 18.02
N VAL A 148 1.28 16.81 17.24
CA VAL A 148 0.45 15.62 16.95
C VAL A 148 1.31 14.49 16.40
N ILE A 149 2.08 14.71 15.33
CA ILE A 149 2.90 13.65 14.74
C ILE A 149 4.03 13.19 15.68
N TRP A 150 4.56 14.09 16.51
CA TRP A 150 5.53 13.76 17.55
C TRP A 150 4.94 12.80 18.59
N ASP A 151 3.74 13.10 19.08
CA ASP A 151 3.04 12.28 20.07
C ASP A 151 2.69 10.90 19.49
N LEU A 152 2.29 10.83 18.21
CA LEU A 152 2.06 9.57 17.50
C LEU A 152 3.34 8.73 17.37
N GLU A 153 4.47 9.36 17.08
CA GLU A 153 5.77 8.68 17.00
C GLU A 153 6.13 8.06 18.35
N ILE A 154 5.96 8.80 19.45
CA ILE A 154 6.20 8.30 20.81
C ILE A 154 5.26 7.15 21.15
N ARG A 155 3.96 7.32 20.89
CA ARG A 155 2.89 6.37 21.22
C ARG A 155 3.19 4.96 20.70
N TRP A 156 3.64 4.83 19.46
CA TRP A 156 3.91 3.53 18.84
C TRP A 156 5.40 3.19 18.68
N ALA A 157 6.30 3.90 19.37
CA ALA A 157 7.74 3.69 19.25
C ALA A 157 8.17 2.26 19.67
N ASP A 158 7.47 1.65 20.62
CA ASP A 158 7.76 0.30 21.14
C ASP A 158 7.19 -0.83 20.27
N PHE A 159 6.44 -0.49 19.22
CA PHE A 159 5.71 -1.42 18.37
C PHE A 159 6.26 -1.34 16.94
N PRO A 160 7.30 -2.12 16.60
CA PRO A 160 8.01 -1.93 15.33
C PRO A 160 7.31 -2.57 14.12
N VAL A 161 6.44 -3.56 14.35
CA VAL A 161 5.87 -4.38 13.25
C VAL A 161 4.35 -4.49 13.27
N LEU A 162 3.74 -4.55 14.45
CA LEU A 162 2.30 -4.78 14.64
C LEU A 162 1.73 -3.80 15.66
N PRO A 163 0.43 -3.42 15.53
CA PRO A 163 -0.21 -2.48 16.44
C PRO A 163 -0.39 -3.06 17.85
N PRO A 164 -0.38 -2.22 18.89
CA PRO A 164 -0.72 -2.64 20.25
C PRO A 164 -2.18 -3.04 20.38
N ARG A 165 -2.45 -4.14 21.10
CA ARG A 165 -3.80 -4.55 21.52
C ARG A 165 -4.23 -3.79 22.79
N LEU A 166 -4.24 -2.47 22.71
CA LEU A 166 -4.57 -1.58 23.82
C LEU A 166 -5.68 -0.61 23.41
N PRO A 167 -6.67 -0.37 24.29
CA PRO A 167 -7.82 0.45 23.96
C PRO A 167 -7.44 1.94 23.85
N PRO A 168 -8.31 2.80 23.29
CA PRO A 168 -7.97 4.20 23.03
C PRO A 168 -7.65 5.05 24.26
N GLU A 169 -8.08 4.63 25.44
CA GLU A 169 -7.79 5.30 26.71
C GLU A 169 -6.33 5.07 27.16
N ASP A 170 -5.65 4.06 26.62
CA ASP A 170 -4.25 3.78 26.93
C ASP A 170 -3.30 4.73 26.18
N GLU A 171 -2.21 5.13 26.82
CA GLU A 171 -1.22 6.03 26.22
C GLU A 171 -0.60 5.46 24.93
N GLN A 172 -0.44 4.14 24.87
CA GLN A 172 0.11 3.40 23.73
C GLN A 172 -0.99 2.82 22.82
N GLY A 173 -2.27 3.01 23.15
CA GLY A 173 -3.42 2.43 22.46
C GLY A 173 -3.61 2.84 21.00
N VAL A 174 -4.56 2.18 20.34
CA VAL A 174 -5.11 2.63 19.05
C VAL A 174 -5.93 3.90 19.27
N ILE A 175 -5.94 4.83 18.32
CA ILE A 175 -6.65 6.10 18.54
C ILE A 175 -7.53 6.47 17.35
N PRO A 176 -8.70 7.09 17.57
CA PRO A 176 -9.37 7.86 16.52
C PRO A 176 -8.42 8.90 15.92
N SER A 177 -8.72 9.40 14.72
CA SER A 177 -7.83 10.35 14.06
C SER A 177 -7.57 11.58 14.94
N PRO A 178 -6.31 11.88 15.30
CA PRO A 178 -5.98 13.07 16.08
C PRO A 178 -6.03 14.35 15.23
N TRP A 179 -6.22 14.22 13.92
CA TRP A 179 -6.33 15.32 12.97
C TRP A 179 -7.75 15.87 12.86
N LEU A 180 -8.72 15.16 13.46
CA LEU A 180 -10.13 15.52 13.45
C LEU A 180 -10.56 16.08 14.81
N PRO A 181 -11.58 16.95 14.84
CA PRO A 181 -12.13 17.43 16.10
C PRO A 181 -12.80 16.29 16.89
N PRO A 182 -12.78 16.33 18.23
CA PRO A 182 -13.46 15.33 19.05
C PRO A 182 -14.95 15.20 18.70
N GLY A 183 -15.43 13.97 18.52
CA GLY A 183 -16.83 13.69 18.18
C GLY A 183 -17.18 13.87 16.71
N PHE A 184 -16.19 14.06 15.83
CA PHE A 184 -16.36 14.14 14.38
C PHE A 184 -17.17 12.96 13.82
N GLU A 185 -16.83 11.73 14.19
CA GLU A 185 -17.43 10.50 13.67
C GLU A 185 -18.93 10.43 14.02
N ARG A 186 -19.29 10.79 15.25
CA ARG A 186 -20.69 10.85 15.70
C ARG A 186 -21.46 11.96 14.99
N GLY A 187 -20.79 13.08 14.68
CA GLY A 187 -21.34 14.16 13.88
C GLY A 187 -21.62 13.74 12.43
N GLU A 188 -20.69 13.00 11.82
CA GLU A 188 -20.86 12.41 10.49
C GLU A 188 -21.99 11.38 10.45
N GLU A 189 -22.05 10.45 11.39
CA GLU A 189 -23.14 9.46 11.50
C GLU A 189 -24.51 10.15 11.57
N LYS A 190 -24.65 11.18 12.42
CA LYS A 190 -25.89 11.93 12.54
C LYS A 190 -26.26 12.63 11.23
N ARG A 191 -25.29 13.25 10.54
CA ARG A 191 -25.52 13.92 9.25
C ARG A 191 -25.90 12.91 8.16
N ALA A 192 -25.24 11.77 8.14
CA ALA A 192 -25.50 10.68 7.22
C ALA A 192 -26.91 10.11 7.39
N TYR A 193 -27.34 9.89 8.63
CA TYR A 193 -28.70 9.47 8.95
C TYR A 193 -29.75 10.46 8.44
N LEU A 194 -29.58 11.76 8.74
CA LEU A 194 -30.51 12.80 8.29
C LEU A 194 -30.54 12.92 6.75
N TRP A 195 -29.39 12.83 6.10
CA TRP A 195 -29.30 12.83 4.65
C TRP A 195 -30.01 11.61 4.04
N TYR A 196 -29.89 10.44 4.66
CA TYR A 196 -30.51 9.22 4.16
C TYR A 196 -32.04 9.24 4.35
N ASP A 197 -32.52 9.77 5.47
CA ASP A 197 -33.96 9.98 5.71
C ASP A 197 -34.56 10.94 4.67
N ASP A 198 -33.86 12.05 4.38
CA ASP A 198 -34.23 13.00 3.33
C ASP A 198 -34.23 12.33 1.93
N PHE A 199 -33.22 11.53 1.64
CA PHE A 199 -33.15 10.73 0.41
C PHE A 199 -34.36 9.80 0.28
N GLN A 200 -34.72 9.05 1.32
CA GLN A 200 -35.86 8.12 1.29
C GLN A 200 -37.20 8.84 1.07
N LEU A 201 -37.35 10.06 1.57
CA LEU A 201 -38.58 10.85 1.42
C LEU A 201 -38.71 11.53 0.05
N ASN A 202 -37.58 12.02 -0.49
CA ASN A 202 -37.60 12.94 -1.65
C ASN A 202 -37.01 12.33 -2.93
N ALA A 203 -36.39 11.15 -2.89
CA ALA A 203 -35.84 10.52 -4.08
C ALA A 203 -36.95 9.94 -4.97
N PRO A 204 -36.88 10.15 -6.30
CA PRO A 204 -37.89 9.64 -7.23
C PRO A 204 -37.84 8.10 -7.37
N GLU A 205 -36.68 7.49 -7.17
CA GLU A 205 -36.47 6.04 -7.24
C GLU A 205 -35.64 5.57 -6.04
N VAL A 206 -36.25 4.77 -5.19
CA VAL A 206 -35.55 4.04 -4.11
C VAL A 206 -35.05 2.71 -4.70
N GLN A 207 -33.97 2.16 -4.13
CA GLN A 207 -33.49 0.82 -4.47
C GLN A 207 -34.65 -0.19 -4.43
N ARG A 208 -34.74 -1.02 -5.48
CA ARG A 208 -35.70 -2.12 -5.55
C ARG A 208 -34.98 -3.43 -5.59
N SER A 209 -35.47 -4.35 -4.78
CA SER A 209 -34.93 -5.68 -4.69
C SER A 209 -36.02 -6.68 -4.32
N ARG A 210 -35.76 -7.94 -4.66
CA ARG A 210 -36.64 -9.06 -4.33
C ARG A 210 -35.86 -10.14 -3.62
N ALA A 211 -36.45 -10.72 -2.60
CA ALA A 211 -35.90 -11.89 -1.94
C ALA A 211 -35.87 -13.09 -2.92
N LEU A 212 -34.80 -13.86 -2.85
CA LEU A 212 -34.64 -15.11 -3.57
C LEU A 212 -34.87 -16.29 -2.63
N SER A 213 -35.29 -17.42 -3.20
CA SER A 213 -35.26 -18.69 -2.47
C SER A 213 -33.80 -19.06 -2.15
N PRO A 214 -33.54 -19.79 -1.05
CA PRO A 214 -32.18 -20.25 -0.73
C PRO A 214 -31.53 -21.03 -1.89
N ASP A 215 -32.30 -21.89 -2.56
CA ASP A 215 -31.81 -22.68 -3.69
C ASP A 215 -31.43 -21.81 -4.91
N ASP A 216 -32.23 -20.80 -5.24
CA ASP A 216 -31.94 -19.90 -6.35
C ASP A 216 -30.77 -18.98 -6.03
N GLY A 217 -30.71 -18.48 -4.79
CA GLY A 217 -29.62 -17.65 -4.31
C GLY A 217 -28.28 -18.38 -4.31
N GLN A 218 -28.25 -19.62 -3.81
CA GLN A 218 -27.05 -20.45 -3.78
C GLN A 218 -26.51 -20.76 -5.18
N ARG A 219 -27.38 -20.91 -6.19
CA ARG A 219 -26.96 -21.09 -7.60
C ARG A 219 -26.31 -19.85 -8.22
N LEU A 220 -26.55 -18.67 -7.66
CA LEU A 220 -25.96 -17.41 -8.14
C LEU A 220 -24.62 -17.11 -7.49
N LEU A 221 -24.32 -17.73 -6.34
CA LEU A 221 -22.97 -17.72 -5.81
C LEU A 221 -22.03 -18.47 -6.78
N PRO A 222 -20.77 -18.04 -6.92
CA PRO A 222 -19.75 -18.83 -7.58
C PRO A 222 -19.73 -20.23 -6.97
N GLY A 223 -19.95 -21.25 -7.80
CA GLY A 223 -19.84 -22.63 -7.35
C GLY A 223 -18.38 -22.95 -7.04
N GLY A 224 -18.11 -23.44 -5.83
CA GLY A 224 -16.81 -24.00 -5.51
C GLY A 224 -16.49 -25.16 -6.46
N GLU A 225 -15.30 -25.18 -7.06
CA GLU A 225 -14.85 -26.28 -7.93
C GLU A 225 -14.47 -27.55 -7.13
N GLY A 226 -15.12 -27.76 -5.98
CA GLY A 226 -14.78 -28.75 -4.96
C GLY A 226 -14.21 -28.14 -3.69
N ASP A 227 -14.03 -28.99 -2.68
CA ASP A 227 -13.44 -28.62 -1.39
C ASP A 227 -11.94 -28.37 -1.53
N ILE A 228 -11.37 -27.67 -0.55
CA ILE A 228 -9.93 -27.40 -0.48
C ILE A 228 -9.33 -28.07 0.75
N ILE A 229 -8.23 -28.80 0.54
CA ILE A 229 -7.40 -29.27 1.65
C ILE A 229 -6.53 -28.10 2.09
N THR A 230 -6.58 -27.74 3.37
CA THR A 230 -5.82 -26.62 3.93
C THR A 230 -4.88 -27.14 5.01
N LEU A 231 -3.58 -27.02 4.76
CA LEU A 231 -2.53 -27.34 5.71
C LEU A 231 -2.31 -26.15 6.64
N MET A 232 -2.58 -26.32 7.93
CA MET A 232 -2.48 -25.25 8.94
C MET A 232 -1.74 -25.71 10.20
N GLY A 233 -1.25 -24.74 10.96
CA GLY A 233 -0.48 -24.95 12.19
C GLY A 233 1.01 -24.57 12.05
N PRO A 234 1.81 -24.88 13.08
CA PRO A 234 3.25 -24.64 13.07
C PRO A 234 3.94 -25.31 11.87
N TRP A 235 4.98 -24.67 11.33
CA TRP A 235 5.66 -25.13 10.11
C TRP A 235 6.22 -26.56 10.20
N ASP A 236 6.56 -27.03 11.39
CA ASP A 236 7.10 -28.37 11.65
C ASP A 236 6.02 -29.43 11.94
N LYS A 237 4.77 -29.00 12.16
CA LYS A 237 3.65 -29.85 12.62
C LYS A 237 2.32 -29.43 12.00
N GLN A 238 2.30 -29.17 10.70
CA GLN A 238 1.05 -28.83 10.01
C GLN A 238 0.09 -30.01 9.96
N LYS A 239 -1.20 -29.70 10.10
CA LYS A 239 -2.30 -30.66 10.00
C LYS A 239 -3.19 -30.31 8.81
N GLU A 240 -3.82 -31.33 8.25
CA GLU A 240 -4.71 -31.20 7.11
C GLU A 240 -6.15 -30.97 7.59
N PHE A 241 -6.80 -29.95 7.03
CA PHE A 241 -8.20 -29.65 7.26
C PHE A 241 -8.92 -29.53 5.93
N ARG A 242 -10.05 -30.23 5.77
CA ARG A 242 -10.89 -30.09 4.58
C ARG A 242 -11.88 -28.96 4.82
N LEU A 243 -11.90 -27.97 3.92
CA LEU A 243 -12.84 -26.86 3.93
C LEU A 243 -13.74 -26.94 2.70
N SER A 244 -15.04 -27.08 2.93
CA SER A 244 -16.05 -26.89 1.89
C SER A 244 -16.42 -25.42 1.74
N GLN A 245 -17.03 -25.07 0.59
CA GLN A 245 -17.56 -23.72 0.38
C GLN A 245 -18.54 -23.35 1.51
N GLY A 246 -18.32 -22.18 2.11
CA GLY A 246 -19.14 -21.70 3.22
C GLY A 246 -18.61 -22.10 4.60
N GLU A 247 -17.71 -23.09 4.68
CA GLU A 247 -17.14 -23.54 5.94
C GLU A 247 -16.03 -22.62 6.43
N SER A 248 -15.87 -22.60 7.76
CA SER A 248 -14.88 -21.79 8.43
C SER A 248 -14.32 -22.47 9.68
N LEU A 249 -13.10 -22.10 10.03
CA LEU A 249 -12.38 -22.58 11.21
C LEU A 249 -11.97 -21.38 12.04
N SER A 250 -12.29 -21.40 13.34
CA SER A 250 -11.68 -20.48 14.30
C SER A 250 -10.27 -20.96 14.61
N VAL A 251 -9.28 -20.08 14.52
CA VAL A 251 -7.86 -20.41 14.53
C VAL A 251 -7.19 -19.78 15.75
N SER A 252 -6.34 -20.54 16.43
CA SER A 252 -5.53 -20.04 17.56
C SER A 252 -4.19 -19.43 17.10
N PRO A 253 -3.42 -18.77 17.98
CA PRO A 253 -2.14 -18.16 17.61
C PRO A 253 -1.13 -19.14 16.98
N SER A 254 -1.24 -20.44 17.27
CA SER A 254 -0.38 -21.47 16.66
C SER A 254 -0.76 -21.76 15.21
N GLY A 255 -1.94 -21.35 14.76
CA GLY A 255 -2.48 -21.59 13.42
C GLY A 255 -3.35 -22.82 13.33
N LEU A 256 -3.47 -23.59 14.40
CA LEU A 256 -4.37 -24.73 14.48
C LEU A 256 -5.79 -24.26 14.86
N PRO A 257 -6.84 -25.02 14.49
CA PRO A 257 -8.18 -24.73 14.95
C PRO A 257 -8.30 -24.71 16.48
N VAL A 258 -9.11 -23.80 17.00
CA VAL A 258 -9.43 -23.78 18.44
C VAL A 258 -10.13 -25.09 18.82
N GLY A 259 -9.64 -25.74 19.86
CA GLY A 259 -10.05 -27.06 20.31
C GLY A 259 -9.13 -28.20 19.86
N ASP A 260 -8.17 -27.94 18.96
CA ASP A 260 -7.18 -28.95 18.58
C ASP A 260 -6.23 -29.25 19.76
N PRO A 261 -5.98 -30.54 20.10
CA PRO A 261 -5.18 -30.93 21.27
C PRO A 261 -3.70 -30.49 21.17
N ASP A 262 -3.18 -30.25 19.98
CA ASP A 262 -1.79 -29.81 19.77
C ASP A 262 -1.66 -28.27 19.75
N ALA A 263 -2.76 -27.53 19.86
CA ALA A 263 -2.70 -26.08 19.97
C ALA A 263 -2.24 -25.68 21.39
N SER A 264 -1.05 -25.08 21.47
CA SER A 264 -0.45 -24.64 22.74
C SER A 264 -1.25 -23.54 23.44
N ASP A 265 -1.93 -22.72 22.64
CA ASP A 265 -2.88 -21.71 23.08
C ASP A 265 -4.21 -21.96 22.38
N GLN A 266 -5.28 -21.91 23.17
CA GLN A 266 -6.67 -22.12 22.74
C GLN A 266 -7.41 -20.78 22.62
N THR A 267 -6.74 -19.66 22.84
CA THR A 267 -7.33 -18.35 22.58
C THR A 267 -7.63 -18.20 21.08
N PRO A 268 -8.83 -17.75 20.70
CA PRO A 268 -9.13 -17.43 19.31
C PRO A 268 -8.31 -16.22 18.85
N SER A 269 -7.59 -16.38 17.75
CA SER A 269 -6.77 -15.32 17.13
C SER A 269 -7.30 -14.86 15.77
N GLY A 270 -8.36 -15.51 15.28
CA GLY A 270 -8.94 -15.22 13.98
C GLY A 270 -9.70 -16.39 13.40
N TRP A 271 -9.94 -16.34 12.10
CA TRP A 271 -10.67 -17.34 11.34
C TRP A 271 -10.10 -17.54 9.95
N THR A 272 -10.24 -18.75 9.42
CA THR A 272 -10.01 -19.07 8.01
C THR A 272 -11.31 -19.63 7.44
N LEU A 273 -11.77 -19.11 6.29
CA LEU A 273 -12.99 -19.56 5.64
C LEU A 273 -12.82 -19.68 4.12
N ASP A 274 -13.68 -20.50 3.50
CA ASP A 274 -13.75 -20.65 2.05
C ASP A 274 -15.01 -19.97 1.48
N VAL A 275 -14.83 -18.99 0.59
CA VAL A 275 -15.94 -18.27 -0.04
C VAL A 275 -16.42 -18.89 -1.37
N GLY A 276 -15.76 -19.94 -1.85
CA GLY A 276 -16.18 -20.74 -3.02
C GLY A 276 -15.86 -20.15 -4.39
N GLY A 277 -15.11 -19.05 -4.46
CA GLY A 277 -14.66 -18.43 -5.70
C GLY A 277 -13.43 -17.57 -5.46
N ILE A 278 -12.94 -16.85 -6.47
CA ILE A 278 -11.80 -15.93 -6.32
C ILE A 278 -12.33 -14.61 -5.72
N PRO A 279 -12.01 -14.28 -4.45
CA PRO A 279 -12.36 -12.98 -3.88
C PRO A 279 -11.50 -11.90 -4.55
N LEU A 280 -12.09 -10.97 -5.28
CA LEU A 280 -11.34 -9.87 -5.93
C LEU A 280 -11.15 -8.68 -4.99
N THR A 281 -12.11 -8.44 -4.11
CA THR A 281 -12.14 -7.28 -3.23
C THR A 281 -12.98 -7.60 -1.99
N ILE A 282 -12.62 -6.97 -0.88
CA ILE A 282 -13.28 -7.09 0.42
C ILE A 282 -13.47 -5.70 1.01
N SER A 283 -14.53 -5.50 1.79
CA SER A 283 -14.77 -4.25 2.51
C SER A 283 -15.48 -4.50 3.84
N TRP A 284 -14.88 -4.04 4.94
CA TRP A 284 -15.51 -4.02 6.26
C TRP A 284 -16.61 -2.94 6.31
N ALA A 285 -17.77 -3.30 6.85
CA ALA A 285 -18.83 -2.34 7.14
C ALA A 285 -18.40 -1.42 8.31
N PRO A 286 -18.56 -0.10 8.19
CA PRO A 286 -18.28 0.84 9.27
C PRO A 286 -19.45 0.83 10.25
N LEU A 287 -19.32 0.07 11.33
CA LEU A 287 -20.38 -0.17 12.30
C LEU A 287 -20.04 0.54 13.62
N SER A 288 -21.00 1.29 14.14
CA SER A 288 -20.91 1.92 15.46
C SER A 288 -21.07 0.89 16.59
N ARG A 289 -21.89 -0.15 16.36
CA ARG A 289 -22.01 -1.31 17.26
C ARG A 289 -20.73 -2.14 17.32
N GLN A 290 -20.56 -2.78 18.46
CA GLN A 290 -19.34 -3.51 18.81
C GLN A 290 -19.59 -5.02 19.01
N ASP A 291 -20.81 -5.49 18.86
CA ASP A 291 -21.20 -6.89 19.06
C ASP A 291 -21.10 -7.75 17.80
N VAL A 292 -20.89 -7.13 16.63
CA VAL A 292 -20.72 -7.83 15.37
C VAL A 292 -19.87 -7.00 14.42
N GLN A 293 -19.15 -7.67 13.52
CA GLN A 293 -18.45 -7.07 12.38
C GLN A 293 -18.91 -7.74 11.10
N VAL A 294 -19.08 -6.97 10.03
CA VAL A 294 -19.58 -7.48 8.75
C VAL A 294 -18.57 -7.19 7.64
N LEU A 295 -18.23 -8.21 6.86
CA LEU A 295 -17.34 -8.12 5.70
C LEU A 295 -18.12 -8.38 4.42
N ALA A 296 -18.09 -7.42 3.48
CA ALA A 296 -18.55 -7.65 2.12
C ALA A 296 -17.43 -8.25 1.27
N VAL A 297 -17.76 -9.26 0.47
CA VAL A 297 -16.80 -9.98 -0.39
C VAL A 297 -17.35 -10.07 -1.81
N ALA A 298 -16.62 -9.53 -2.79
CA ALA A 298 -16.90 -9.78 -4.21
C ALA A 298 -16.14 -11.01 -4.67
N THR A 299 -16.87 -12.01 -5.12
CA THR A 299 -16.31 -13.27 -5.60
C THR A 299 -16.62 -13.48 -7.07
N ILE A 300 -15.65 -13.95 -7.84
CA ILE A 300 -15.85 -14.44 -9.21
C ILE A 300 -15.60 -15.95 -9.29
N PRO A 301 -16.23 -16.68 -10.23
CA PRO A 301 -15.91 -18.09 -10.45
C PRO A 301 -14.46 -18.31 -10.85
N PHE A 302 -13.86 -19.44 -10.44
CA PHE A 302 -12.49 -19.81 -10.84
C PHE A 302 -12.33 -19.93 -12.37
N ALA A 303 -13.37 -20.43 -13.04
CA ALA A 303 -13.43 -20.52 -14.50
C ALA A 303 -13.19 -19.19 -15.22
N ASP A 304 -13.48 -18.05 -14.58
CA ASP A 304 -13.29 -16.73 -15.20
C ASP A 304 -11.81 -16.38 -15.45
N GLN A 305 -10.87 -17.08 -14.79
CA GLN A 305 -9.42 -16.91 -14.95
C GLN A 305 -8.72 -18.11 -15.61
N LYS A 306 -9.46 -19.13 -16.04
CA LYS A 306 -8.88 -20.24 -16.81
C LYS A 306 -8.49 -19.75 -18.20
N PRO A 307 -7.28 -20.07 -18.71
CA PRO A 307 -6.88 -19.66 -20.05
C PRO A 307 -7.80 -20.32 -21.09
N VAL A 308 -8.39 -19.51 -21.96
CA VAL A 308 -9.16 -20.01 -23.10
C VAL A 308 -8.19 -20.65 -24.10
N PRO A 309 -8.37 -21.91 -24.51
CA PRO A 309 -7.53 -22.54 -25.53
C PRO A 309 -7.49 -21.70 -26.80
N ARG A 310 -6.30 -21.48 -27.37
CA ARG A 310 -6.09 -20.64 -28.56
C ARG A 310 -6.92 -21.06 -29.78
N ASP A 311 -7.26 -22.35 -29.88
CA ASP A 311 -8.05 -22.91 -30.98
C ASP A 311 -9.55 -22.59 -30.88
N ASP A 312 -10.02 -22.16 -29.71
CA ASP A 312 -11.41 -21.78 -29.40
C ASP A 312 -11.59 -20.25 -29.33
N SER A 313 -10.84 -19.48 -30.14
CA SER A 313 -11.00 -18.03 -30.22
C SER A 313 -12.38 -17.56 -30.71
N ASN A 314 -13.21 -18.48 -31.22
CA ASN A 314 -14.62 -18.30 -31.58
C ASN A 314 -15.60 -18.98 -30.61
N ALA A 315 -15.14 -19.66 -29.55
CA ALA A 315 -16.04 -20.08 -28.49
C ALA A 315 -16.44 -18.82 -27.73
N ASP A 316 -17.65 -18.32 -27.99
CA ASP A 316 -18.27 -17.26 -27.22
C ASP A 316 -18.16 -17.63 -25.73
N ALA A 317 -17.18 -17.03 -25.04
CA ALA A 317 -17.01 -17.24 -23.62
C ALA A 317 -18.36 -16.92 -22.97
N ALA A 318 -18.92 -17.89 -22.23
CA ALA A 318 -20.25 -17.77 -21.66
C ALA A 318 -20.41 -16.38 -21.04
N PRO A 319 -21.46 -15.63 -21.39
CA PRO A 319 -21.51 -14.21 -21.10
C PRO A 319 -21.45 -14.02 -19.59
N LYS A 320 -20.43 -13.29 -19.12
CA LYS A 320 -20.17 -13.02 -17.69
C LYS A 320 -21.18 -12.00 -17.13
N THR A 321 -22.47 -12.35 -17.18
CA THR A 321 -23.60 -11.44 -16.98
C THR A 321 -24.01 -11.29 -15.53
N THR A 322 -23.87 -12.34 -14.71
CA THR A 322 -24.28 -12.28 -13.30
C THR A 322 -23.13 -11.89 -12.37
N GLY A 323 -23.45 -11.27 -11.25
CA GLY A 323 -22.51 -10.96 -10.19
C GLY A 323 -23.17 -11.13 -8.83
N CYS A 324 -22.36 -11.40 -7.80
CA CYS A 324 -22.84 -11.45 -6.43
C CYS A 324 -21.83 -10.82 -5.46
N ILE A 325 -22.34 -10.32 -4.34
CA ILE A 325 -21.55 -9.86 -3.21
C ILE A 325 -22.04 -10.59 -1.97
N GLN A 326 -21.14 -11.31 -1.31
CA GLN A 326 -21.43 -12.05 -0.09
C GLN A 326 -21.24 -11.13 1.12
N LEU A 327 -22.09 -11.26 2.14
CA LEU A 327 -21.95 -10.56 3.43
C LEU A 327 -21.67 -11.59 4.53
N TRP A 328 -20.55 -11.42 5.22
CA TRP A 328 -20.07 -12.35 6.23
C TRP A 328 -20.03 -11.70 7.61
N GLU A 329 -20.57 -12.40 8.60
CA GLU A 329 -20.65 -11.98 9.99
C GLU A 329 -19.49 -12.55 10.80
N PHE A 330 -18.88 -11.70 11.63
CA PHE A 330 -17.85 -12.04 12.59
C PHE A 330 -18.27 -11.56 13.97
N VAL A 331 -18.37 -12.50 14.92
CA VAL A 331 -18.77 -12.19 16.30
C VAL A 331 -17.51 -12.06 17.16
N PRO A 332 -17.30 -10.94 17.85
CA PRO A 332 -16.20 -10.76 18.79
C PRO A 332 -16.49 -11.35 20.17
N GLU A 333 -15.43 -11.60 20.92
CA GLU A 333 -15.45 -11.79 22.35
C GLU A 333 -15.05 -10.48 23.04
N LYS A 334 -15.89 -9.97 23.93
CA LYS A 334 -15.66 -8.71 24.66
C LYS A 334 -15.12 -8.98 26.05
N ARG A 335 -14.04 -8.29 26.41
CA ARG A 335 -13.49 -8.26 27.77
C ARG A 335 -13.43 -6.82 28.27
N SER A 336 -13.78 -6.59 29.53
CA SER A 336 -13.80 -5.24 30.10
C SER A 336 -12.39 -4.64 30.08
N GLY A 337 -12.27 -3.40 29.57
CA GLY A 337 -10.99 -2.68 29.52
C GLY A 337 -9.99 -3.18 28.47
N GLN A 338 -10.42 -4.01 27.52
CA GLN A 338 -9.58 -4.51 26.42
C GLN A 338 -10.28 -4.30 25.08
N LEU A 339 -9.49 -4.20 24.00
CA LEU A 339 -10.03 -4.28 22.64
C LEU A 339 -10.72 -5.63 22.42
N ALA A 340 -11.67 -5.66 21.50
CA ALA A 340 -12.40 -6.87 21.18
C ALA A 340 -11.47 -7.92 20.56
N SER A 341 -11.52 -9.15 21.10
CA SER A 341 -10.78 -10.28 20.54
C SER A 341 -11.69 -11.11 19.63
N PRO A 342 -11.13 -11.85 18.67
CA PRO A 342 -11.88 -12.84 17.92
C PRO A 342 -12.59 -13.82 18.87
N SER A 343 -13.71 -14.41 18.45
CA SER A 343 -14.39 -15.44 19.23
C SER A 343 -14.16 -16.83 18.64
N THR A 344 -14.56 -17.86 19.40
CA THR A 344 -14.54 -19.26 18.92
C THR A 344 -15.70 -19.58 17.98
N ARG A 345 -16.69 -18.68 17.84
CA ARG A 345 -17.84 -18.90 16.95
C ARG A 345 -17.37 -18.80 15.49
N PRO A 346 -17.76 -19.73 14.62
CA PRO A 346 -17.42 -19.66 13.21
C PRO A 346 -18.11 -18.45 12.54
N PRO A 347 -17.45 -17.76 11.59
CA PRO A 347 -18.06 -16.75 10.76
C PRO A 347 -19.25 -17.31 10.00
N ARG A 348 -20.30 -16.51 9.89
CA ARG A 348 -21.57 -16.92 9.27
C ARG A 348 -21.81 -16.11 8.00
N LEU A 349 -22.23 -16.79 6.93
CA LEU A 349 -22.75 -16.12 5.75
C LEU A 349 -24.13 -15.53 6.09
N LEU A 350 -24.24 -14.20 6.14
CA LEU A 350 -25.51 -13.50 6.34
C LEU A 350 -26.38 -13.58 5.09
N GLY A 351 -25.74 -13.59 3.92
CA GLY A 351 -26.47 -13.52 2.68
C GLY A 351 -25.63 -13.07 1.49
N ALA A 352 -26.30 -12.91 0.35
CA ALA A 352 -25.68 -12.33 -0.83
C ALA A 352 -26.62 -11.40 -1.59
N LYS A 353 -26.04 -10.33 -2.14
CA LYS A 353 -26.67 -9.40 -3.06
C LYS A 353 -26.29 -9.80 -4.48
N CYS A 354 -27.26 -10.24 -5.27
CA CYS A 354 -27.08 -10.75 -6.63
C CYS A 354 -27.65 -9.78 -7.67
N PHE A 355 -27.02 -9.69 -8.84
CA PHE A 355 -27.40 -8.77 -9.91
C PHE A 355 -26.91 -9.26 -11.28
N ASP A 356 -27.37 -8.61 -12.36
CA ASP A 356 -27.06 -8.91 -13.77
C ASP A 356 -26.17 -7.85 -14.45
N TRP A 357 -25.46 -7.03 -13.65
CA TRP A 357 -24.58 -5.97 -14.14
C TRP A 357 -23.17 -6.45 -14.53
N GLY A 358 -22.99 -7.77 -14.63
CA GLY A 358 -21.70 -8.42 -14.82
C GLY A 358 -20.93 -8.64 -13.52
N ARG A 359 -19.71 -9.18 -13.64
CA ARG A 359 -18.87 -9.52 -12.47
C ARG A 359 -18.51 -8.28 -11.65
N PRO A 360 -18.59 -8.32 -10.31
CA PRO A 360 -18.03 -7.27 -9.48
C PRO A 360 -16.51 -7.23 -9.62
N LYS A 361 -15.95 -6.04 -9.78
CA LYS A 361 -14.50 -5.79 -9.93
C LYS A 361 -13.92 -5.12 -8.69
N ARG A 362 -14.63 -4.14 -8.13
CA ARG A 362 -14.28 -3.42 -6.90
C ARG A 362 -15.53 -3.14 -6.07
N LEU A 363 -15.35 -3.02 -4.76
CA LEU A 363 -16.39 -2.56 -3.85
C LEU A 363 -15.75 -1.84 -2.68
N GLU A 364 -16.49 -0.90 -2.11
CA GLU A 364 -16.09 -0.15 -0.92
C GLU A 364 -17.35 0.30 -0.17
N PHE A 365 -17.44 -0.01 1.12
CA PHE A 365 -18.45 0.60 1.97
C PHE A 365 -18.19 2.10 2.11
N CYS A 366 -19.26 2.89 2.12
CA CYS A 366 -19.20 4.27 2.54
C CYS A 366 -18.61 4.33 3.95
N PRO A 367 -17.56 5.11 4.23
CA PRO A 367 -16.82 5.06 5.50
C PRO A 367 -17.59 5.64 6.69
N VAL A 368 -18.84 6.12 6.49
CA VAL A 368 -19.68 6.68 7.55
C VAL A 368 -20.76 5.66 7.95
N PRO A 369 -20.88 5.34 9.25
CA PRO A 369 -21.92 4.44 9.74
C PRO A 369 -23.34 4.93 9.44
N LEU A 370 -24.23 3.99 9.10
CA LEU A 370 -25.66 4.21 8.88
C LEU A 370 -26.51 3.24 9.70
N GLU A 371 -25.97 2.72 10.80
CA GLU A 371 -26.66 1.80 11.70
C GLU A 371 -28.00 2.35 12.24
N PRO A 372 -28.12 3.64 12.63
CA PRO A 372 -29.40 4.20 13.07
C PRO A 372 -30.52 4.14 12.01
N ALA A 373 -30.17 3.96 10.73
CA ALA A 373 -31.12 3.75 9.63
C ALA A 373 -31.46 2.27 9.39
N GLY A 374 -31.03 1.34 10.27
CA GLY A 374 -31.24 -0.10 10.11
C GLY A 374 -30.36 -0.73 9.03
N MET A 375 -29.17 -0.18 8.78
CA MET A 375 -28.28 -0.59 7.69
C MET A 375 -26.87 -0.90 8.18
N TYR A 376 -26.22 -1.89 7.53
CA TYR A 376 -24.77 -2.08 7.65
C TYR A 376 -23.99 -0.92 7.00
N GLY A 377 -24.57 -0.27 5.98
CA GLY A 377 -23.98 0.87 5.30
C GLY A 377 -24.43 0.99 3.85
N LEU A 378 -23.94 2.02 3.16
CA LEU A 378 -24.02 2.11 1.70
C LEU A 378 -22.82 1.41 1.09
N LEU A 379 -23.04 0.61 0.05
CA LEU A 379 -21.98 -0.12 -0.63
C LEU A 379 -21.83 0.37 -2.08
N ALA A 380 -20.68 0.93 -2.41
CA ALA A 380 -20.32 1.25 -3.79
C ALA A 380 -19.68 0.03 -4.46
N ILE A 381 -20.05 -0.24 -5.70
CA ILE A 381 -19.66 -1.44 -6.46
C ILE A 381 -19.32 -1.03 -7.89
N LEU A 382 -18.17 -1.46 -8.38
CA LEU A 382 -17.81 -1.41 -9.79
C LEU A 382 -18.08 -2.77 -10.44
N THR A 383 -18.81 -2.79 -11.54
CA THR A 383 -19.25 -4.02 -12.21
C THR A 383 -18.66 -4.20 -13.61
N GLY A 384 -18.91 -5.38 -14.20
CA GLY A 384 -18.32 -5.82 -15.46
C GLY A 384 -18.64 -4.90 -16.64
N ASP A 385 -19.83 -4.31 -16.63
CA ASP A 385 -20.33 -3.34 -17.61
C ASP A 385 -19.66 -1.95 -17.57
N GLY A 386 -18.71 -1.72 -16.67
CA GLY A 386 -17.95 -0.48 -16.61
C GLY A 386 -18.72 0.68 -15.97
N ARG A 387 -19.70 0.40 -15.12
CA ARG A 387 -20.43 1.41 -14.33
C ARG A 387 -20.23 1.18 -12.84
N ALA A 388 -20.26 2.27 -12.07
CA ALA A 388 -20.29 2.20 -10.61
C ALA A 388 -21.74 2.30 -10.13
N ARG A 389 -22.09 1.54 -9.10
CA ARG A 389 -23.43 1.54 -8.51
C ARG A 389 -23.32 1.63 -7.01
N VAL A 390 -24.27 2.32 -6.38
CA VAL A 390 -24.40 2.33 -4.91
C VAL A 390 -25.65 1.55 -4.55
N ILE A 391 -25.55 0.69 -3.55
CA ILE A 391 -26.70 -0.03 -3.00
C ILE A 391 -26.81 0.18 -1.48
N ASP A 392 -28.03 0.09 -0.96
CA ASP A 392 -28.28 -0.05 0.47
C ASP A 392 -27.98 -1.50 0.92
N SER A 393 -27.31 -1.63 2.07
CA SER A 393 -27.06 -2.91 2.71
C SER A 393 -27.77 -2.93 4.05
N ARG A 394 -29.01 -3.44 4.07
CA ARG A 394 -29.85 -3.49 5.27
C ARG A 394 -29.38 -4.54 6.28
N ILE A 395 -29.57 -4.25 7.56
CA ILE A 395 -29.35 -5.23 8.63
C ILE A 395 -30.39 -6.34 8.48
N VAL A 396 -29.95 -7.58 8.57
CA VAL A 396 -30.83 -8.75 8.54
C VAL A 396 -31.23 -9.05 9.99
N ASP A 397 -32.54 -8.99 10.29
CA ASP A 397 -33.05 -8.98 11.67
C ASP A 397 -32.89 -10.32 12.41
N ASP A 398 -33.07 -11.48 11.73
CA ASP A 398 -32.69 -12.80 12.27
C ASP A 398 -32.97 -13.92 11.24
N ALA A 399 -32.12 -14.95 11.22
CA ALA A 399 -32.43 -16.34 10.85
C ALA A 399 -31.14 -17.18 10.84
N ASP A 400 -31.21 -18.44 11.27
CA ASP A 400 -30.15 -19.45 11.11
C ASP A 400 -29.71 -19.68 9.64
N ALA A 401 -30.37 -19.06 8.66
CA ALA A 401 -30.16 -19.25 7.23
C ALA A 401 -29.76 -17.95 6.51
N PRO A 402 -28.88 -18.03 5.50
CA PRO A 402 -28.46 -16.88 4.70
C PRO A 402 -29.62 -16.29 3.87
N SER A 403 -29.73 -14.95 3.85
CA SER A 403 -30.71 -14.21 3.05
C SER A 403 -30.15 -13.89 1.66
N TYR A 404 -30.87 -14.25 0.60
CA TYR A 404 -30.45 -13.95 -0.77
C TYR A 404 -31.37 -12.92 -1.40
N GLU A 405 -30.79 -11.94 -2.08
CA GLU A 405 -31.53 -10.82 -2.62
C GLU A 405 -31.07 -10.52 -4.04
N TRP A 406 -32.04 -10.41 -4.96
CA TRP A 406 -31.81 -9.94 -6.31
C TRP A 406 -32.06 -8.44 -6.39
N ILE A 407 -31.03 -7.68 -6.75
CA ILE A 407 -31.12 -6.22 -6.91
C ILE A 407 -31.60 -5.91 -8.32
N GLU A 408 -32.81 -5.33 -8.40
CA GLU A 408 -33.42 -4.94 -9.68
C GLU A 408 -32.96 -3.54 -10.10
N SER A 409 -32.97 -2.60 -9.15
CA SER A 409 -32.47 -1.25 -9.38
C SER A 409 -31.60 -0.80 -8.20
N PRO A 410 -30.36 -0.34 -8.44
CA PRO A 410 -29.51 0.18 -7.37
C PRO A 410 -30.06 1.52 -6.86
N LEU A 411 -29.48 2.02 -5.76
CA LEU A 411 -29.79 3.35 -5.25
C LEU A 411 -29.39 4.44 -6.25
N VAL A 412 -28.21 4.31 -6.86
CA VAL A 412 -27.79 5.15 -7.99
C VAL A 412 -26.83 4.38 -8.90
N THR A 413 -26.88 4.66 -10.20
CA THR A 413 -25.88 4.20 -11.17
C THR A 413 -25.09 5.40 -11.67
N LEU A 414 -23.77 5.36 -11.48
CA LEU A 414 -22.81 6.41 -11.81
C LEU A 414 -21.91 5.97 -12.96
N GLY A 415 -21.62 6.90 -13.86
CA GLY A 415 -20.78 6.67 -15.03
C GLY A 415 -21.14 7.62 -16.15
N LEU A 416 -20.23 7.75 -17.12
CA LEU A 416 -20.46 8.59 -18.30
C LEU A 416 -21.25 7.78 -19.32
N THR A 417 -22.57 7.99 -19.39
CA THR A 417 -23.45 7.24 -20.30
C THR A 417 -23.52 7.83 -21.69
N GLU A 418 -23.22 9.13 -21.83
CA GLU A 418 -23.30 9.86 -23.11
C GLU A 418 -22.02 9.72 -23.94
N ASP A 419 -20.90 9.37 -23.30
CA ASP A 419 -19.60 9.23 -23.96
C ASP A 419 -19.40 7.81 -24.50
N TYR A 420 -19.03 7.72 -25.78
CA TYR A 420 -18.72 6.44 -26.39
C TYR A 420 -17.41 5.86 -25.83
N ASN A 421 -17.43 4.60 -25.38
CA ASN A 421 -16.27 3.84 -24.89
C ASN A 421 -15.54 4.40 -23.66
N VAL A 422 -16.21 5.18 -22.81
CA VAL A 422 -15.65 5.58 -21.51
C VAL A 422 -16.29 4.74 -20.41
N SER A 423 -15.47 3.94 -19.72
CA SER A 423 -15.90 3.06 -18.63
C SER A 423 -15.27 3.49 -17.31
N VAL A 424 -16.01 3.30 -16.22
CA VAL A 424 -15.51 3.45 -14.86
C VAL A 424 -14.55 2.31 -14.55
N THR A 425 -13.48 2.62 -13.83
CA THR A 425 -12.32 1.73 -13.66
C THR A 425 -11.95 1.50 -12.20
N CYS A 426 -12.17 2.52 -11.38
CA CYS A 426 -11.90 2.57 -9.96
C CYS A 426 -12.84 3.60 -9.32
N LEU A 427 -13.08 3.45 -8.02
CA LEU A 427 -13.96 4.32 -7.24
C LEU A 427 -13.35 4.54 -5.86
N THR A 428 -13.69 5.65 -5.23
CA THR A 428 -13.40 5.92 -3.83
C THR A 428 -14.44 6.88 -3.24
N TRP A 429 -14.79 6.68 -1.98
CA TRP A 429 -15.70 7.58 -1.27
C TRP A 429 -14.98 8.88 -0.88
N VAL A 430 -15.63 10.02 -1.12
CA VAL A 430 -15.17 11.34 -0.69
C VAL A 430 -15.87 11.76 0.59
N ASN A 431 -17.14 11.40 0.78
CA ASN A 431 -17.92 11.50 2.02
C ASN A 431 -19.22 10.69 1.84
N THR A 432 -20.20 10.80 2.76
CA THR A 432 -21.47 10.05 2.67
C THR A 432 -22.25 10.23 1.36
N ASN A 433 -22.16 11.39 0.71
CA ASN A 433 -22.96 11.74 -0.48
C ASN A 433 -22.10 11.97 -1.73
N ARG A 434 -20.78 11.72 -1.66
CA ARG A 434 -19.84 12.04 -2.74
C ARG A 434 -18.93 10.87 -3.04
N ILE A 435 -18.81 10.55 -4.32
CA ILE A 435 -17.92 9.50 -4.82
C ILE A 435 -17.07 10.07 -5.94
N ALA A 436 -15.76 9.78 -5.90
CA ALA A 436 -14.85 10.02 -7.01
C ALA A 436 -14.66 8.72 -7.81
N LEU A 437 -14.70 8.84 -9.13
CA LEU A 437 -14.53 7.73 -10.07
C LEU A 437 -13.36 8.01 -11.01
N GLY A 438 -12.51 7.02 -11.25
CA GLY A 438 -11.55 7.02 -12.35
C GLY A 438 -12.13 6.36 -13.59
N HIS A 439 -11.70 6.83 -14.76
CA HIS A 439 -12.23 6.44 -16.06
C HIS A 439 -11.16 5.90 -17.00
N SER A 440 -11.62 5.18 -18.03
CA SER A 440 -10.75 4.55 -19.02
C SER A 440 -10.03 5.51 -19.95
N ASP A 441 -10.54 6.73 -20.08
CA ASP A 441 -9.94 7.83 -20.82
C ASP A 441 -8.90 8.62 -20.00
N GLY A 442 -8.66 8.23 -18.74
CA GLY A 442 -7.76 8.93 -17.83
C GLY A 442 -8.39 10.09 -17.06
N SER A 443 -9.69 10.33 -17.23
CA SER A 443 -10.40 11.33 -16.46
C SER A 443 -10.79 10.84 -15.05
N ILE A 444 -10.96 11.80 -14.14
CA ILE A 444 -11.50 11.60 -12.80
C ILE A 444 -12.78 12.42 -12.71
N THR A 445 -13.87 11.83 -12.20
CA THR A 445 -15.14 12.53 -12.01
C THR A 445 -15.56 12.53 -10.55
N LEU A 446 -16.17 13.61 -10.08
CA LEU A 446 -16.81 13.71 -8.77
C LEU A 446 -18.34 13.70 -8.94
N TRP A 447 -19.00 12.78 -8.25
CA TRP A 447 -20.46 12.62 -8.31
C TRP A 447 -21.11 12.91 -6.97
N SER A 448 -22.30 13.51 -7.03
CA SER A 448 -23.28 13.54 -5.95
C SER A 448 -24.21 12.33 -6.08
N ILE A 449 -24.43 11.60 -4.99
CA ILE A 449 -25.38 10.48 -4.96
C ILE A 449 -26.81 11.03 -4.99
N TYR A 450 -27.12 11.97 -4.09
CA TYR A 450 -28.40 12.66 -4.05
C TYR A 450 -28.23 14.16 -3.77
N PRO A 451 -28.74 15.05 -4.66
CA PRO A 451 -29.30 14.74 -5.96
C PRO A 451 -28.26 14.07 -6.88
N HIS A 452 -28.71 13.16 -7.74
CA HIS A 452 -27.81 12.45 -8.66
C HIS A 452 -27.26 13.42 -9.72
N GLN A 453 -25.99 13.80 -9.58
CA GLN A 453 -25.38 14.79 -10.44
C GLN A 453 -23.86 14.59 -10.57
N LEU A 454 -23.36 14.69 -11.81
CA LEU A 454 -21.94 14.89 -12.08
C LEU A 454 -21.55 16.32 -11.69
N LEU A 455 -20.73 16.47 -10.66
CA LEU A 455 -20.28 17.78 -10.19
C LEU A 455 -19.07 18.27 -10.96
N GLN A 456 -18.15 17.36 -11.31
CA GLN A 456 -16.88 17.72 -11.91
C GLN A 456 -16.29 16.56 -12.71
N ARG A 457 -15.57 16.89 -13.79
CA ARG A 457 -14.70 15.98 -14.53
C ARG A 457 -13.36 16.66 -14.78
N VAL A 458 -12.28 15.94 -14.51
CA VAL A 458 -10.90 16.42 -14.61
C VAL A 458 -10.12 15.44 -15.47
N ALA A 459 -9.45 15.92 -16.52
CA ALA A 459 -8.52 15.11 -17.29
C ALA A 459 -7.19 15.00 -16.53
N ALA A 460 -7.10 14.05 -15.60
CA ALA A 460 -5.93 13.88 -14.75
C ALA A 460 -4.80 13.09 -15.43
N HIS A 461 -5.15 12.16 -16.31
CA HIS A 461 -4.21 11.25 -16.97
C HIS A 461 -4.49 11.14 -18.46
N THR A 462 -3.50 10.65 -19.21
CA THR A 462 -3.64 10.34 -20.64
C THR A 462 -4.00 8.88 -20.90
N THR A 463 -3.99 8.03 -19.87
CA THR A 463 -4.30 6.60 -19.95
C THR A 463 -5.24 6.18 -18.82
N TYR A 464 -5.78 4.97 -18.93
CA TYR A 464 -6.73 4.37 -18.00
C TYR A 464 -6.31 4.54 -16.53
N VAL A 465 -7.19 5.09 -15.70
CA VAL A 465 -6.93 5.20 -14.25
C VAL A 465 -7.07 3.80 -13.63
N ILE A 466 -6.02 3.25 -13.03
CA ILE A 466 -6.08 1.91 -12.43
C ILE A 466 -6.49 1.94 -10.97
N ASP A 467 -6.14 2.99 -10.23
CA ASP A 467 -6.38 3.10 -8.80
C ASP A 467 -6.65 4.55 -8.38
N ILE A 468 -7.50 4.72 -7.38
CA ILE A 468 -7.91 6.02 -6.87
C ILE A 468 -8.18 5.91 -5.37
N CYS A 469 -7.80 6.93 -4.61
CA CYS A 469 -8.02 6.97 -3.16
C CYS A 469 -8.19 8.42 -2.70
N SER A 470 -9.26 8.67 -1.94
CA SER A 470 -9.43 9.95 -1.24
C SER A 470 -8.61 9.99 0.04
N ALA A 471 -8.22 11.18 0.48
CA ALA A 471 -7.68 11.40 1.81
C ALA A 471 -8.80 11.61 2.86
N TYR A 472 -9.92 10.88 2.72
CA TYR A 472 -10.97 10.87 3.73
C TYR A 472 -10.44 10.21 5.03
N PRO A 473 -10.80 10.72 6.23
CA PRO A 473 -11.72 11.82 6.53
C PRO A 473 -11.12 13.23 6.59
N SER A 474 -9.81 13.36 6.79
CA SER A 474 -9.17 14.67 7.08
C SER A 474 -9.16 15.62 5.88
N HIS A 475 -8.95 15.10 4.68
CA HIS A 475 -8.86 15.87 3.45
C HIS A 475 -9.67 15.21 2.31
N PRO A 476 -11.01 15.13 2.44
CA PRO A 476 -11.85 14.28 1.59
C PRO A 476 -11.75 14.57 0.09
N TYR A 477 -11.55 15.84 -0.30
CA TYR A 477 -11.45 16.24 -1.70
C TYR A 477 -10.05 16.08 -2.31
N LEU A 478 -9.02 15.82 -1.50
CA LEU A 478 -7.70 15.45 -2.01
C LEU A 478 -7.74 13.99 -2.47
N VAL A 479 -7.63 13.78 -3.77
CA VAL A 479 -7.74 12.46 -4.39
C VAL A 479 -6.44 12.12 -5.12
N ALA A 480 -5.78 11.07 -4.63
CA ALA A 480 -4.64 10.46 -5.31
C ALA A 480 -5.14 9.47 -6.38
N SER A 481 -4.41 9.40 -7.48
CA SER A 481 -4.75 8.55 -8.61
C SER A 481 -3.51 8.01 -9.31
N VAL A 482 -3.60 6.77 -9.77
CA VAL A 482 -2.52 6.08 -10.48
C VAL A 482 -3.04 5.62 -11.85
N PRO A 483 -2.39 5.99 -12.96
CA PRO A 483 -2.74 5.52 -14.29
C PRO A 483 -2.03 4.21 -14.65
N VAL A 484 -2.46 3.54 -15.72
CA VAL A 484 -1.70 2.41 -16.31
C VAL A 484 -0.32 2.87 -16.74
N GLY A 485 -0.25 4.02 -17.42
CA GLY A 485 0.99 4.62 -17.88
C GLY A 485 0.96 6.12 -17.63
N GLY A 486 1.96 6.62 -16.91
CA GLY A 486 2.06 8.04 -16.59
C GLY A 486 2.55 8.28 -15.17
N CYS A 487 2.19 9.43 -14.60
CA CYS A 487 2.63 9.83 -13.27
C CYS A 487 1.49 9.65 -12.26
N ALA A 488 1.80 9.12 -11.08
CA ALA A 488 0.87 9.19 -9.96
C ALA A 488 0.56 10.66 -9.66
N THR A 489 -0.71 10.99 -9.51
CA THR A 489 -1.20 12.39 -9.45
C THR A 489 -2.13 12.57 -8.26
N LEU A 490 -1.93 13.66 -7.52
CA LEU A 490 -2.81 14.15 -6.46
C LEU A 490 -3.56 15.37 -7.00
N THR A 491 -4.89 15.30 -6.95
CA THR A 491 -5.79 16.36 -7.42
C THR A 491 -6.68 16.78 -6.26
N ASP A 492 -6.76 18.08 -5.98
CA ASP A 492 -7.84 18.60 -5.14
C ASP A 492 -9.09 18.79 -5.99
N LEU A 493 -10.11 17.97 -5.73
CA LEU A 493 -11.37 18.05 -6.45
C LEU A 493 -12.21 19.28 -6.06
N ALA A 494 -11.87 20.04 -5.02
CA ALA A 494 -12.50 21.33 -4.75
C ALA A 494 -12.02 22.42 -5.73
N GLN A 495 -10.80 22.32 -6.25
CA GLN A 495 -10.16 23.29 -7.15
C GLN A 495 -9.24 22.61 -8.18
N PRO A 496 -9.78 21.77 -9.08
CA PRO A 496 -8.99 20.87 -9.91
C PRO A 496 -8.13 21.56 -10.98
N SER A 497 -8.46 22.79 -11.35
CA SER A 497 -7.75 23.53 -12.40
C SER A 497 -6.46 24.17 -11.88
N SER A 498 -6.32 24.36 -10.57
CA SER A 498 -5.19 25.03 -9.93
C SER A 498 -4.40 24.09 -9.01
N GLU A 499 -5.06 23.15 -8.33
CA GLU A 499 -4.47 22.35 -7.26
C GLU A 499 -4.24 20.90 -7.71
N VAL A 500 -3.24 20.72 -8.58
CA VAL A 500 -2.79 19.40 -9.07
C VAL A 500 -1.28 19.29 -8.91
N THR A 501 -0.82 18.17 -8.36
CA THR A 501 0.60 17.80 -8.31
C THR A 501 0.78 16.34 -8.68
N TYR A 502 1.96 15.98 -9.18
CA TYR A 502 2.25 14.60 -9.57
C TYR A 502 3.68 14.22 -9.18
N PHE A 503 3.92 12.92 -9.07
CA PHE A 503 5.26 12.39 -8.90
C PHE A 503 5.99 12.41 -10.25
N PRO A 504 7.18 13.04 -10.37
CA PRO A 504 7.77 13.39 -11.67
C PRO A 504 8.33 12.21 -12.46
N VAL A 505 8.32 10.99 -11.90
CA VAL A 505 8.78 9.77 -12.57
C VAL A 505 7.57 9.04 -13.15
N PRO A 506 7.46 8.95 -14.49
CA PRO A 506 6.42 8.13 -15.10
C PRO A 506 6.69 6.65 -14.81
N ALA A 507 5.63 5.93 -14.51
CA ALA A 507 5.63 4.50 -14.27
C ALA A 507 4.61 3.82 -15.17
N ILE A 508 4.84 2.52 -15.42
CA ILE A 508 3.83 1.64 -16.00
C ILE A 508 3.39 0.70 -14.88
N SER A 509 2.10 0.72 -14.55
CA SER A 509 1.52 -0.14 -13.53
C SER A 509 0.32 -0.89 -14.11
N PHE A 510 0.26 -2.18 -13.83
CA PHE A 510 -0.88 -3.04 -14.19
C PHE A 510 -1.63 -3.53 -12.97
N GLN A 511 -1.13 -3.22 -11.77
CA GLN A 511 -1.63 -3.78 -10.54
C GLN A 511 -2.50 -2.75 -9.78
N PRO A 512 -3.81 -3.00 -9.65
CA PRO A 512 -4.69 -2.22 -8.78
C PRO A 512 -4.46 -2.54 -7.29
N ASN A 513 -5.16 -1.82 -6.40
CA ASN A 513 -5.19 -2.03 -4.95
C ASN A 513 -3.85 -1.72 -4.25
N LEU A 514 -3.01 -0.93 -4.90
CA LEU A 514 -1.69 -0.51 -4.41
C LEU A 514 -1.66 0.98 -4.07
N LEU A 515 -2.80 1.58 -3.76
CA LEU A 515 -2.95 2.96 -3.30
C LEU A 515 -3.93 3.01 -2.13
N CYS A 516 -3.49 3.50 -0.96
CA CYS A 516 -4.38 3.75 0.18
C CYS A 516 -3.93 4.95 1.01
N TRP A 517 -4.87 5.56 1.74
CA TRP A 517 -4.61 6.68 2.64
C TRP A 517 -4.23 6.19 4.04
N ASN A 518 -3.22 6.82 4.64
CA ASN A 518 -2.82 6.60 6.02
C ASN A 518 -3.16 7.85 6.84
N GLU A 519 -4.27 7.79 7.57
CA GLU A 519 -4.82 8.92 8.31
C GLU A 519 -3.88 9.44 9.42
N PRO A 520 -3.28 8.60 10.28
CA PRO A 520 -2.31 9.09 11.28
C PRO A 520 -1.11 9.82 10.67
N MET A 521 -0.64 9.39 9.49
CA MET A 521 0.53 9.97 8.82
C MET A 521 0.18 11.07 7.79
N GLN A 522 -1.10 11.36 7.55
CA GLN A 522 -1.53 12.38 6.59
C GLN A 522 -0.89 12.23 5.19
N GLY A 523 -0.84 11.00 4.67
CA GLY A 523 -0.29 10.74 3.34
C GLY A 523 -0.72 9.40 2.76
N PHE A 524 -0.37 9.20 1.49
CA PHE A 524 -0.74 8.01 0.74
C PHE A 524 0.37 6.97 0.77
N MET A 525 -0.01 5.70 0.95
CA MET A 525 0.84 4.56 0.66
C MET A 525 0.59 4.14 -0.78
N ALA A 526 1.64 4.09 -1.59
CA ALA A 526 1.53 3.64 -2.97
C ALA A 526 2.69 2.75 -3.39
N LEU A 527 2.55 1.98 -4.48
CA LEU A 527 3.70 1.40 -5.15
C LEU A 527 4.70 2.51 -5.51
N TYR A 528 5.96 2.35 -5.12
CA TYR A 528 6.99 3.35 -5.36
C TYR A 528 7.12 3.60 -6.87
N PRO A 529 6.82 4.82 -7.35
CA PRO A 529 6.76 5.08 -8.78
C PRO A 529 8.14 4.96 -9.41
N SER A 530 8.26 4.04 -10.36
CA SER A 530 9.52 3.66 -11.00
C SER A 530 9.24 3.26 -12.44
N SER A 531 10.17 3.58 -13.33
CA SER A 531 10.14 3.11 -14.73
C SER A 531 10.48 1.62 -14.87
N THR A 532 10.99 0.99 -13.80
CA THR A 532 11.28 -0.44 -13.71
C THR A 532 10.31 -1.12 -12.73
N PRO A 533 10.00 -2.43 -12.95
CA PRO A 533 9.24 -3.21 -11.97
C PRO A 533 9.82 -3.05 -10.56
N ASN A 534 8.93 -2.78 -9.62
CA ASN A 534 9.29 -2.47 -8.25
C ASN A 534 8.42 -3.27 -7.29
N THR A 535 9.00 -3.62 -6.15
CA THR A 535 8.32 -4.34 -5.06
C THR A 535 8.33 -3.52 -3.78
N THR A 536 8.44 -2.19 -3.90
CA THR A 536 8.57 -1.28 -2.77
C THR A 536 7.33 -0.42 -2.62
N ILE A 537 6.77 -0.36 -1.40
CA ILE A 537 5.76 0.63 -1.03
C ILE A 537 6.45 1.92 -0.61
N ALA A 538 5.97 3.04 -1.14
CA ALA A 538 6.35 4.38 -0.78
C ALA A 538 5.25 5.10 -0.01
N PHE A 539 5.67 6.05 0.81
CA PHE A 539 4.81 7.06 1.41
C PHE A 539 4.93 8.37 0.63
N LEU A 540 3.79 8.94 0.25
CA LEU A 540 3.65 10.22 -0.43
C LEU A 540 2.79 11.14 0.45
N HIS A 541 3.45 12.03 1.20
CA HIS A 541 2.76 13.00 2.06
C HIS A 541 1.93 13.97 1.21
N HIS A 542 0.71 14.32 1.63
CA HIS A 542 -0.21 15.15 0.82
C HIS A 542 0.42 16.49 0.36
N ARG A 543 1.14 17.18 1.25
CA ARG A 543 1.85 18.44 0.93
C ARG A 543 3.07 18.30 0.01
N TYR A 544 3.67 17.11 -0.03
CA TYR A 544 4.93 16.85 -0.75
C TYR A 544 4.79 15.59 -1.59
N PHE A 545 3.66 15.45 -2.27
CA PHE A 545 3.28 14.25 -3.00
C PHE A 545 4.32 13.88 -4.09
N CYS A 546 5.01 14.87 -4.63
CA CYS A 546 6.11 14.69 -5.59
C CYS A 546 7.40 14.08 -5.00
N GLN A 547 7.46 13.80 -3.69
CA GLN A 547 8.61 13.24 -2.99
C GLN A 547 8.24 11.95 -2.25
N ALA A 548 8.35 10.82 -2.95
CA ALA A 548 8.13 9.49 -2.41
C ALA A 548 9.25 9.05 -1.44
N ARG A 549 8.86 8.44 -0.32
CA ARG A 549 9.76 7.85 0.69
C ARG A 549 9.53 6.35 0.79
N SER A 550 10.57 5.53 0.60
CA SER A 550 10.46 4.07 0.74
C SER A 550 10.10 3.66 2.17
N ILE A 551 9.06 2.84 2.30
CA ILE A 551 8.57 2.31 3.58
C ILE A 551 8.93 0.83 3.75
N THR A 552 8.56 -0.01 2.80
CA THR A 552 8.87 -1.44 2.88
C THR A 552 9.02 -2.03 1.50
N THR A 553 9.85 -3.05 1.40
CA THR A 553 10.11 -3.77 0.15
C THR A 553 9.71 -5.23 0.33
N GLY A 554 8.76 -5.69 -0.48
CA GLY A 554 8.33 -7.08 -0.52
C GLY A 554 9.31 -7.99 -1.27
N PRO A 555 9.25 -9.31 -1.02
CA PRO A 555 10.08 -10.31 -1.67
C PRO A 555 9.66 -10.59 -3.11
N ASN A 556 8.42 -10.25 -3.49
CA ASN A 556 7.87 -10.49 -4.82
C ASN A 556 6.97 -9.32 -5.26
N THR A 557 6.38 -9.43 -6.45
CA THR A 557 5.42 -8.47 -7.00
C THR A 557 4.29 -8.24 -5.99
N LEU A 558 4.10 -6.98 -5.62
CA LEU A 558 3.05 -6.59 -4.68
C LEU A 558 1.70 -6.64 -5.38
N THR A 559 0.65 -7.07 -4.70
CA THR A 559 -0.71 -7.17 -5.25
C THR A 559 -1.70 -6.25 -4.56
N CYS A 560 -1.49 -5.95 -3.28
CA CYS A 560 -2.37 -5.09 -2.51
C CYS A 560 -1.67 -4.45 -1.30
N VAL A 561 -2.18 -3.31 -0.84
CA VAL A 561 -1.71 -2.61 0.37
C VAL A 561 -2.89 -2.08 1.19
N SER A 562 -2.80 -2.16 2.51
CA SER A 562 -3.78 -1.59 3.43
C SER A 562 -3.09 -0.85 4.57
N ALA A 563 -3.55 0.36 4.86
CA ALA A 563 -3.12 1.15 6.01
C ALA A 563 -4.21 1.15 7.08
N GLY A 564 -3.80 1.13 8.35
CA GLY A 564 -4.74 1.29 9.45
C GLY A 564 -5.33 2.70 9.51
N THR A 565 -6.60 2.80 9.90
CA THR A 565 -7.30 4.09 10.09
C THR A 565 -6.96 4.74 11.42
N THR A 566 -6.64 3.94 12.45
CA THR A 566 -6.39 4.39 13.84
C THR A 566 -4.93 4.22 14.28
N HIS A 567 -4.07 3.73 13.38
CA HIS A 567 -2.67 3.43 13.66
C HIS A 567 -1.82 3.43 12.37
N PRO A 568 -0.51 3.67 12.43
CA PRO A 568 0.33 3.87 11.25
C PRO A 568 0.82 2.57 10.59
N PHE A 569 0.40 1.41 11.09
CA PHE A 569 0.83 0.13 10.55
C PHE A 569 0.20 -0.15 9.19
N ILE A 570 0.98 -0.78 8.32
CA ILE A 570 0.54 -1.18 6.99
C ILE A 570 0.66 -2.68 6.82
N LEU A 571 -0.24 -3.25 6.00
CA LEU A 571 -0.14 -4.60 5.48
C LEU A 571 0.11 -4.55 3.98
N VAL A 572 0.98 -5.43 3.49
CA VAL A 572 1.33 -5.53 2.07
C VAL A 572 1.23 -6.99 1.65
N GLY A 573 0.41 -7.27 0.63
CA GLY A 573 0.24 -8.60 0.05
C GLY A 573 1.04 -8.76 -1.23
N CYS A 574 1.54 -9.97 -1.46
CA CYS A 574 2.39 -10.30 -2.61
C CYS A 574 1.79 -11.43 -3.47
N ALA A 575 2.32 -11.54 -4.68
CA ALA A 575 1.92 -12.56 -5.65
C ALA A 575 2.35 -13.99 -5.26
N ASP A 576 3.36 -14.11 -4.40
CA ASP A 576 3.84 -15.37 -3.82
C ASP A 576 3.00 -15.84 -2.62
N GLY A 577 1.92 -15.13 -2.30
CA GLY A 577 1.05 -15.48 -1.19
C GLY A 577 1.53 -14.97 0.18
N SER A 578 2.61 -14.19 0.24
CA SER A 578 3.11 -13.62 1.49
C SER A 578 2.44 -12.29 1.87
N VAL A 579 2.24 -12.08 3.18
CA VAL A 579 1.73 -10.83 3.76
C VAL A 579 2.75 -10.25 4.73
N PHE A 580 3.09 -8.97 4.58
CA PHE A 580 4.02 -8.27 5.47
C PHE A 580 3.35 -7.16 6.25
N ALA A 581 3.78 -6.99 7.49
CA ALA A 581 3.43 -5.87 8.35
C ALA A 581 4.67 -5.07 8.74
N CYS A 582 4.52 -3.74 8.85
CA CYS A 582 5.54 -2.89 9.48
C CYS A 582 4.92 -1.60 10.04
N ASN A 583 5.61 -0.98 11.01
CA ASN A 583 5.29 0.37 11.46
C ASN A 583 5.85 1.40 10.45
N ALA A 584 4.99 1.92 9.59
CA ALA A 584 5.40 2.88 8.57
C ALA A 584 5.88 4.22 9.16
N LEU A 585 5.32 4.62 10.30
CA LEU A 585 5.71 5.85 11.00
C LEU A 585 7.14 5.76 11.54
N GLN A 586 7.50 4.64 12.17
CA GLN A 586 8.86 4.41 12.66
C GLN A 586 9.87 4.38 11.50
N LYS A 587 9.49 3.78 10.36
CA LYS A 587 10.32 3.77 9.16
C LYS A 587 10.52 5.17 8.59
N LEU A 588 9.47 5.99 8.53
CA LEU A 588 9.53 7.36 8.00
C LEU A 588 10.48 8.23 8.81
N PHE A 589 10.40 8.16 10.14
CA PHE A 589 11.20 8.97 11.06
C PHE A 589 12.42 8.24 11.64
N LYS A 590 12.94 7.22 10.93
CA LYS A 590 14.07 6.40 11.39
C LYS A 590 15.24 7.25 11.88
N GLN A 591 15.77 6.94 13.06
CA GLN A 591 17.04 7.50 13.51
C GLN A 591 18.22 6.62 13.10
N LYS A 592 19.41 7.21 13.06
CA LYS A 592 20.64 6.48 12.74
C LYS A 592 20.89 5.42 13.83
N GLY A 593 20.96 4.15 13.42
CA GLY A 593 21.24 3.02 14.32
C GLY A 593 20.01 2.34 14.91
N GLU A 594 18.79 2.84 14.65
CA GLU A 594 17.57 2.12 15.04
C GLU A 594 17.33 0.93 14.09
N PRO A 595 17.18 -0.30 14.62
CA PRO A 595 16.90 -1.47 13.79
C PRO A 595 15.45 -1.38 13.28
N LEU A 596 15.29 -1.26 11.97
CA LEU A 596 13.99 -1.25 11.33
C LEU A 596 13.56 -2.67 11.03
N ARG A 597 12.34 -3.02 11.46
CA ARG A 597 11.82 -4.37 11.31
C ARG A 597 10.56 -4.38 10.45
N LYS A 598 10.36 -5.50 9.76
CA LYS A 598 9.09 -5.91 9.16
C LYS A 598 8.83 -7.35 9.55
N LEU A 599 7.59 -7.78 9.49
CA LEU A 599 7.18 -9.13 9.85
C LEU A 599 6.40 -9.74 8.69
N LYS A 600 6.82 -10.91 8.21
CA LYS A 600 5.96 -11.75 7.39
C LYS A 600 4.89 -12.36 8.30
N VAL A 601 3.65 -11.93 8.17
CA VAL A 601 2.54 -12.37 9.04
C VAL A 601 2.18 -13.82 8.74
N PHE A 602 2.01 -14.14 7.47
CA PHE A 602 1.84 -15.50 6.97
C PHE A 602 2.23 -15.59 5.49
N GLU A 603 2.31 -16.81 4.99
CA GLU A 603 2.49 -17.12 3.58
C GLU A 603 1.49 -18.20 3.17
N HIS A 604 0.75 -17.93 2.10
CA HIS A 604 -0.19 -18.85 1.50
C HIS A 604 0.44 -19.46 0.26
N GLU A 605 0.30 -20.77 0.08
CA GLU A 605 0.69 -21.46 -1.14
C GLU A 605 -0.49 -22.29 -1.62
N TYR A 606 -0.69 -22.36 -2.94
CA TYR A 606 -1.73 -23.19 -3.53
C TYR A 606 -1.16 -24.13 -4.58
N LYS A 607 -1.63 -25.38 -4.55
CA LYS A 607 -1.37 -26.38 -5.58
C LYS A 607 -2.70 -26.94 -6.10
N PRO A 608 -3.01 -26.81 -7.40
CA PRO A 608 -4.18 -27.47 -7.99
C PRO A 608 -3.99 -28.98 -8.03
N ILE A 609 -5.09 -29.73 -8.07
CA ILE A 609 -5.03 -31.18 -8.33
C ILE A 609 -4.66 -31.44 -9.79
N GLU A 610 -3.70 -32.35 -9.98
CA GLU A 610 -3.29 -32.79 -11.31
C GLU A 610 -4.42 -33.60 -11.97
N PRO A 611 -4.78 -33.31 -13.24
CA PRO A 611 -5.87 -34.02 -13.93
C PRO A 611 -5.67 -35.54 -14.01
N GLU A 612 -4.42 -36.00 -14.07
CA GLU A 612 -4.06 -37.42 -14.12
C GLU A 612 -4.37 -38.16 -12.81
N ALA A 613 -4.27 -37.46 -11.67
CA ALA A 613 -4.59 -38.02 -10.35
C ALA A 613 -6.11 -38.26 -10.18
N GLN A 614 -6.96 -37.56 -10.95
CA GLN A 614 -8.41 -37.76 -10.92
C GLN A 614 -8.89 -38.97 -11.74
N GLN A 615 -8.09 -39.45 -12.70
CA GLN A 615 -8.48 -40.56 -13.60
C GLN A 615 -8.05 -41.96 -13.12
N GLY A 616 -7.12 -42.05 -12.16
CA GLY A 616 -6.42 -43.29 -11.82
C GLY A 616 -6.90 -44.06 -10.59
N GLN A 617 -7.85 -43.55 -9.80
CA GLN A 617 -8.26 -44.22 -8.54
C GLN A 617 -9.64 -44.88 -8.64
N PRO A 618 -9.75 -46.20 -8.36
CA PRO A 618 -11.04 -46.85 -8.15
C PRO A 618 -11.72 -46.28 -6.88
N ASP A 619 -13.04 -46.28 -6.93
CA ASP A 619 -14.00 -45.67 -5.99
C ASP A 619 -14.01 -46.34 -4.59
N ASP A 620 -12.87 -46.33 -3.90
CA ASP A 620 -12.76 -46.71 -2.49
C ASP A 620 -13.10 -45.49 -1.59
N GLY A 621 -14.30 -44.95 -1.77
CA GLY A 621 -15.13 -44.24 -0.78
C GLY A 621 -14.60 -43.03 0.03
N VAL A 622 -13.31 -42.67 0.06
CA VAL A 622 -12.77 -41.63 0.96
C VAL A 622 -11.64 -40.75 0.36
N GLY A 623 -11.05 -41.06 -0.79
CA GLY A 623 -9.88 -40.31 -1.30
C GLY A 623 -10.16 -39.50 -2.57
N MET A 624 -9.85 -38.20 -2.56
CA MET A 624 -9.62 -37.33 -3.73
C MET A 624 -10.82 -36.88 -4.60
N SER A 625 -12.01 -37.50 -4.53
CA SER A 625 -13.17 -37.03 -5.31
C SER A 625 -13.75 -35.73 -4.74
N GLY A 626 -14.01 -34.75 -5.61
CA GLY A 626 -14.60 -33.46 -5.23
C GLY A 626 -13.64 -32.45 -4.56
N LEU A 627 -12.32 -32.62 -4.71
CA LEU A 627 -11.33 -31.64 -4.28
C LEU A 627 -10.89 -30.74 -5.45
N ARG A 628 -10.68 -29.44 -5.19
CA ARG A 628 -10.13 -28.50 -6.18
C ARG A 628 -8.61 -28.36 -6.14
N GLY A 629 -8.02 -28.55 -4.96
CA GLY A 629 -6.60 -28.34 -4.72
C GLY A 629 -6.25 -28.43 -3.24
N ALA A 630 -4.98 -28.18 -2.95
CA ALA A 630 -4.46 -28.04 -1.61
C ALA A 630 -3.87 -26.64 -1.42
N ALA A 631 -4.21 -25.99 -0.31
CA ALA A 631 -3.58 -24.78 0.17
C ALA A 631 -2.72 -25.07 1.40
N ARG A 632 -1.64 -24.32 1.56
CA ARG A 632 -0.78 -24.34 2.74
C ARG A 632 -0.68 -22.95 3.31
N ILE A 633 -0.88 -22.81 4.62
CA ILE A 633 -0.71 -21.55 5.35
C ILE A 633 0.48 -21.69 6.30
N LEU A 634 1.59 -21.04 5.96
CA LEU A 634 2.79 -20.94 6.78
C LEU A 634 2.69 -19.72 7.69
N GLN A 635 3.11 -19.87 8.94
CA GLN A 635 3.12 -18.78 9.93
C GLN A 635 4.16 -19.05 11.02
N GLY A 636 4.35 -18.08 11.93
CA GLY A 636 5.37 -18.16 12.98
C GLY A 636 6.73 -17.60 12.54
N PHE A 637 6.75 -16.72 11.54
CA PHE A 637 7.97 -16.05 11.10
C PHE A 637 8.50 -15.08 12.16
N LEU A 638 9.82 -14.93 12.21
CA LEU A 638 10.47 -13.93 13.04
C LEU A 638 10.51 -12.58 12.31
N PRO A 639 10.51 -11.45 13.05
CA PRO A 639 10.75 -10.14 12.46
C PRO A 639 12.10 -10.11 11.74
N GLU A 640 12.10 -9.59 10.51
CA GLU A 640 13.28 -9.43 9.66
C GLU A 640 13.63 -7.95 9.47
N GLU A 641 14.85 -7.68 9.00
CA GLU A 641 15.28 -6.32 8.70
C GLU A 641 14.47 -5.73 7.54
N ASN A 642 13.94 -4.53 7.76
CA ASN A 642 13.22 -3.78 6.74
C ASN A 642 14.16 -2.83 6.01
N ASP A 643 15.12 -3.38 5.28
CA ASP A 643 15.99 -2.63 4.37
C ASP A 643 15.75 -3.03 2.91
N ASP A 644 15.96 -2.08 2.00
CA ASP A 644 15.86 -2.32 0.57
C ASP A 644 17.18 -2.94 0.08
N PRO A 645 17.17 -4.15 -0.49
CA PRO A 645 18.35 -4.79 -1.08
C PRO A 645 19.09 -3.94 -2.09
N ARG A 646 18.42 -3.04 -2.82
CA ARG A 646 19.10 -2.09 -3.72
C ARG A 646 19.97 -1.11 -2.91
N THR A 647 19.45 -0.64 -1.78
CA THR A 647 20.18 0.25 -0.87
C THR A 647 21.31 -0.51 -0.18
N GLU A 648 21.09 -1.75 0.23
CA GLU A 648 22.12 -2.61 0.82
C GLU A 648 23.24 -2.90 -0.19
N LYS A 649 22.91 -3.24 -1.44
CA LYS A 649 23.90 -3.44 -2.50
C LYS A 649 24.74 -2.19 -2.74
N ARG A 650 24.11 -1.00 -2.77
CA ARG A 650 24.84 0.27 -2.90
C ARG A 650 25.79 0.51 -1.72
N LYS A 651 25.33 0.35 -0.47
CA LYS A 651 26.18 0.48 0.72
C LYS A 651 27.37 -0.49 0.68
N GLU A 652 27.14 -1.71 0.19
CA GLU A 652 28.19 -2.72 0.04
C GLU A 652 29.22 -2.30 -1.01
N MET A 653 28.78 -1.83 -2.18
CA MET A 653 29.67 -1.28 -3.21
C MET A 653 30.48 -0.09 -2.69
N ASP A 654 29.87 0.84 -1.96
CA ASP A 654 30.57 1.97 -1.36
C ASP A 654 31.59 1.53 -0.30
N ARG A 655 31.26 0.49 0.47
CA ARG A 655 32.18 -0.15 1.42
C ARG A 655 33.38 -0.75 0.69
N LYS A 656 33.17 -1.45 -0.43
CA LYS A 656 34.23 -2.00 -1.30
C LYS A 656 35.09 -0.87 -1.89
N LYS A 657 34.50 0.20 -2.43
CA LYS A 657 35.22 1.38 -2.96
C LYS A 657 36.07 2.05 -1.87
N ARG A 658 35.53 2.26 -0.67
CA ARG A 658 36.27 2.81 0.48
C ARG A 658 37.40 1.89 0.95
N ALA A 659 37.18 0.57 0.94
CA ALA A 659 38.21 -0.41 1.28
C ALA A 659 39.33 -0.44 0.23
N ALA A 660 39.00 -0.39 -1.06
CA ALA A 660 39.97 -0.33 -2.15
C ALA A 660 40.83 0.96 -2.10
N LYS A 661 40.22 2.11 -1.79
CA LYS A 661 40.97 3.36 -1.55
C LYS A 661 41.93 3.24 -0.35
N LYS A 662 41.53 2.56 0.73
CA LYS A 662 42.41 2.30 1.90
C LYS A 662 43.55 1.31 1.59
N LYS A 663 43.33 0.34 0.69
CA LYS A 663 44.36 -0.61 0.20
C LYS A 663 45.44 0.11 -0.62
N LYS A 664 45.03 1.08 -1.46
CA LYS A 664 45.95 1.98 -2.18
C LYS A 664 46.75 2.91 -1.27
N ALA A 665 46.21 3.26 -0.10
CA ALA A 665 46.89 4.06 0.93
C ALA A 665 47.76 3.25 1.92
N GLY A 666 48.22 2.05 1.56
CA GLY A 666 49.23 1.28 2.31
C GLY A 666 48.77 0.57 3.59
N LYS A 667 47.50 0.67 4.01
CA LYS A 667 46.99 -0.08 5.17
C LYS A 667 46.56 -1.49 4.77
N ARG A 668 47.41 -2.50 5.05
CA ARG A 668 47.08 -3.94 4.91
C ARG A 668 45.85 -4.30 5.77
N ARG A 669 44.82 -4.91 5.16
CA ARG A 669 43.73 -5.63 5.86
C ARG A 669 43.86 -7.15 5.66
N LYS A 670 43.22 -7.90 6.57
CA LYS A 670 43.05 -9.36 6.56
C LYS A 670 42.25 -9.82 5.33
N ALA A 671 42.72 -10.90 4.69
CA ALA A 671 42.14 -11.49 3.48
C ALA A 671 40.68 -11.95 3.60
N GLY A 672 40.22 -12.37 4.79
CA GLY A 672 38.85 -12.92 4.97
C GLY A 672 37.68 -11.93 4.85
N VAL A 673 37.92 -10.65 4.58
CA VAL A 673 36.84 -9.64 4.37
C VAL A 673 36.44 -9.56 2.89
N GLU A 674 37.30 -10.02 1.96
CA GLU A 674 37.01 -10.00 0.52
C GLU A 674 36.03 -11.13 0.17
N ASP A 675 36.26 -12.36 0.65
CA ASP A 675 35.38 -13.52 0.42
C ASP A 675 33.94 -13.31 0.98
N GLU A 676 33.80 -12.85 2.23
CA GLU A 676 32.48 -12.56 2.85
C GLU A 676 31.69 -11.46 2.11
N ALA A 677 32.36 -10.56 1.40
CA ALA A 677 31.74 -9.46 0.67
C ALA A 677 31.31 -9.85 -0.76
N GLU A 678 31.94 -10.86 -1.35
CA GLU A 678 31.49 -11.47 -2.60
C GLU A 678 30.25 -12.35 -2.35
N ASP A 679 30.25 -13.16 -1.30
CA ASP A 679 29.10 -13.98 -0.89
C ASP A 679 27.85 -13.13 -0.61
N ARG A 680 28.01 -12.00 0.08
CA ARG A 680 26.90 -11.07 0.37
C ARG A 680 26.37 -10.36 -0.87
N GLU A 681 27.21 -10.08 -1.86
CA GLU A 681 26.76 -9.47 -3.11
C GLU A 681 25.95 -10.47 -3.95
N ALA A 682 26.42 -11.72 -4.05
CA ALA A 682 25.68 -12.79 -4.70
C ALA A 682 24.31 -13.03 -4.05
N GLU A 683 24.23 -13.02 -2.70
CA GLU A 683 22.97 -13.12 -1.96
C GLU A 683 22.01 -11.96 -2.31
N LEU A 684 22.51 -10.72 -2.41
CA LEU A 684 21.69 -9.57 -2.77
C LEU A 684 21.19 -9.63 -4.20
N ASP A 685 21.99 -10.16 -5.13
CA ASP A 685 21.60 -10.35 -6.52
C ASP A 685 20.54 -11.44 -6.67
N GLU A 686 20.66 -12.55 -5.94
CA GLU A 686 19.62 -13.58 -5.86
C GLU A 686 18.31 -13.02 -5.29
N ARG A 687 18.39 -12.22 -4.21
CA ARG A 687 17.22 -11.52 -3.62
C ARG A 687 16.59 -10.48 -4.55
N LEU A 688 17.34 -9.92 -5.49
CA LEU A 688 16.81 -9.00 -6.49
C LEU A 688 16.16 -9.77 -7.65
N ALA A 689 16.76 -10.89 -8.06
CA ALA A 689 16.24 -11.76 -9.11
C ALA A 689 14.92 -12.45 -8.71
N SER A 690 14.78 -12.86 -7.44
CA SER A 690 13.59 -13.55 -6.93
C SER A 690 12.32 -12.69 -6.84
N ARG A 691 12.42 -11.38 -7.09
CA ARG A 691 11.31 -10.41 -6.99
C ARG A 691 10.33 -10.45 -8.14
N VAL A 692 10.74 -10.99 -9.27
CA VAL A 692 9.93 -11.09 -10.49
C VAL A 692 9.84 -12.56 -10.89
N VAL A 693 9.26 -13.36 -9.98
CA VAL A 693 9.00 -14.79 -10.20
C VAL A 693 7.51 -14.99 -10.39
N ILE A 694 7.16 -15.79 -11.40
CA ILE A 694 5.78 -16.18 -11.67
C ILE A 694 5.43 -17.35 -10.76
N HIS A 695 4.38 -17.19 -9.96
CA HIS A 695 3.83 -18.21 -9.08
C HIS A 695 2.56 -18.82 -9.67
N GLU A 696 2.08 -19.89 -9.04
CA GLU A 696 0.76 -20.42 -9.34
C GLU A 696 -0.29 -19.28 -9.13
N PRO A 697 -1.16 -18.99 -10.12
CA PRO A 697 -2.06 -17.85 -10.06
C PRO A 697 -2.92 -17.74 -8.79
N LEU A 698 -3.50 -18.84 -8.31
CA LEU A 698 -4.35 -18.92 -7.12
C LEU A 698 -3.56 -18.81 -5.80
N THR A 699 -2.22 -18.85 -5.83
CA THR A 699 -1.37 -18.58 -4.66
C THR A 699 -1.42 -17.12 -4.21
N ARG A 700 -1.59 -16.18 -5.13
CA ARG A 700 -1.50 -14.73 -4.85
C ARG A 700 -2.51 -14.23 -3.82
N LEU A 701 -2.12 -13.18 -3.10
CA LEU A 701 -3.09 -12.32 -2.40
C LEU A 701 -3.85 -11.47 -3.42
N THR A 702 -5.16 -11.35 -3.25
CA THR A 702 -6.00 -10.51 -4.11
C THR A 702 -6.28 -9.15 -3.50
N THR A 703 -6.54 -9.13 -2.19
CA THR A 703 -6.83 -7.90 -1.43
C THR A 703 -6.61 -8.12 0.06
N ILE A 704 -6.31 -7.04 0.77
CA ILE A 704 -6.14 -7.02 2.23
C ILE A 704 -6.81 -5.75 2.75
N GLN A 705 -7.45 -5.84 3.92
CA GLN A 705 -8.03 -4.67 4.57
C GLN A 705 -7.93 -4.76 6.10
N TRP A 706 -7.36 -3.73 6.72
CA TRP A 706 -7.56 -3.46 8.15
C TRP A 706 -9.02 -3.14 8.43
N ASN A 707 -9.50 -3.53 9.61
CA ASN A 707 -10.82 -3.15 10.07
C ASN A 707 -10.84 -1.65 10.42
N PRO A 708 -11.73 -0.85 9.80
CA PRO A 708 -11.78 0.59 10.04
C PRO A 708 -12.38 0.96 11.40
N ASN A 709 -13.09 0.03 12.06
CA ASN A 709 -13.79 0.28 13.32
C ASN A 709 -12.80 0.24 14.50
N VAL A 710 -12.74 1.33 15.28
CA VAL A 710 -11.72 1.57 16.33
C VAL A 710 -11.55 0.39 17.30
N GLN A 711 -12.66 -0.23 17.73
CA GLN A 711 -12.63 -1.34 18.70
C GLN A 711 -12.05 -2.65 18.15
N PHE A 712 -11.92 -2.73 16.83
CA PHE A 712 -11.45 -3.88 16.08
C PHE A 712 -10.26 -3.52 15.19
N SER A 713 -9.64 -2.36 15.37
CA SER A 713 -8.69 -1.85 14.38
C SER A 713 -7.42 -2.71 14.24
N CYS A 714 -7.15 -3.55 15.23
CA CYS A 714 -6.09 -4.56 15.17
C CYS A 714 -6.46 -5.79 14.31
N TRP A 715 -7.69 -5.89 13.84
CA TRP A 715 -8.14 -6.98 12.98
C TRP A 715 -7.86 -6.65 11.51
N ALA A 716 -7.45 -7.66 10.76
CA ALA A 716 -7.26 -7.56 9.32
C ALA A 716 -7.87 -8.77 8.61
N ALA A 717 -8.46 -8.54 7.45
CA ALA A 717 -8.89 -9.59 6.53
C ALA A 717 -7.92 -9.67 5.34
N CYS A 718 -7.47 -10.87 5.01
CA CYS A 718 -6.60 -11.16 3.88
C CYS A 718 -7.29 -12.17 2.96
N ALA A 719 -7.52 -11.78 1.71
CA ALA A 719 -8.17 -12.62 0.71
C ALA A 719 -7.14 -13.21 -0.27
N MET A 720 -7.25 -14.50 -0.52
CA MET A 720 -6.35 -15.28 -1.37
C MET A 720 -7.09 -15.76 -2.61
N ALA A 721 -6.39 -15.84 -3.75
CA ALA A 721 -7.03 -16.22 -5.00
C ALA A 721 -7.55 -17.67 -5.02
N SER A 722 -7.08 -18.53 -4.11
CA SER A 722 -7.57 -19.91 -3.86
C SER A 722 -9.02 -20.00 -3.34
N GLY A 723 -9.61 -18.85 -3.00
CA GLY A 723 -10.95 -18.74 -2.40
C GLY A 723 -10.96 -18.71 -0.89
N LEU A 724 -9.78 -18.79 -0.26
CA LEU A 724 -9.65 -18.63 1.18
C LEU A 724 -9.65 -17.15 1.57
N ILE A 725 -10.28 -16.85 2.71
CA ILE A 725 -10.12 -15.58 3.43
C ILE A 725 -9.64 -15.91 4.85
N LYS A 726 -8.57 -15.24 5.27
CA LYS A 726 -8.05 -15.30 6.64
C LYS A 726 -8.29 -13.97 7.34
N VAL A 727 -9.08 -13.99 8.40
CA VAL A 727 -9.30 -12.85 9.30
C VAL A 727 -8.45 -13.08 10.54
N MET A 728 -7.67 -12.09 10.96
CA MET A 728 -6.70 -12.22 12.05
C MET A 728 -6.77 -11.01 12.97
N ASP A 729 -6.64 -11.22 14.28
CA ASP A 729 -6.26 -10.17 15.22
C ASP A 729 -4.74 -10.10 15.31
N LEU A 730 -4.19 -8.98 14.84
CA LEU A 730 -2.75 -8.71 14.77
C LEU A 730 -2.26 -7.83 15.92
N GLY A 731 -3.12 -7.55 16.92
CA GLY A 731 -2.75 -6.78 18.09
C GLY A 731 -1.72 -7.50 18.96
N VAL A 732 -0.70 -6.77 19.43
CA VAL A 732 0.35 -7.28 20.34
C VAL A 732 0.30 -6.64 21.72
N GLU A 733 0.78 -7.36 22.73
CA GLU A 733 0.87 -6.90 24.14
C GLU A 733 2.21 -6.24 24.49
#